data_AF-A0A814FZE7-F1
#
_entry.id   AF-A0A814FZE7-F1
#
_cell.length_a   1.000
_cell.length_b   1.000
_cell.length_c   1.000
_cell.angle_alpha   90.00
_cell.angle_beta   90.00
_cell.angle_gamma   90.00
#
_symmetry.space_group_name_H-M   'P 1'
#
loop_
_entity.id
_entity.type
_entity.pdbx_description
1 polymer ?
#
loop_
_entity_poly.entity_id
_entity_poly.type
_entity_poly.pdbx_seq_one_letter_code
_entity_poly.pdbx_strand_id
1 'polypeptide(L)'
;MCELKKNLLIKKNFNCKKCNNYFKHEEHIALFKQHQYHFHCFLCLNCKKQLSHESFYFDENLHLDISNPQVYCEICYLKRYSSCLKCNEIFTPLSIIIEFQGEKYHNECFVCSKCEVILRNQIFYLKNNFLYCHQCMNEIEPCIMTLKSLEILNDYQCKKCRKSFLEGETISMYQNDYYHSDCFRCENCEKLLIDQGCFRQENECLYCLNCHIDNGPHCTIFVIISLTCGSLSSNPIRTQQSDESFVQNKEQFIPTNEWQNVKEGQAVPPGLHVRLNLETGAREAKLLDNDNKEQSTSNDMIPISTDVDEQERISKENLERAFANLDFTKDDVITDQKHEDEVKAKFRGYDELKKDFESMNMKVQTDQEILTDLMNKLRTTDNNEDRKTILTDLEYYLHQYDNAIFFADNNGLELLMQLLNTTNTNNDVRHFTSLALGAAFQGNPKVQSKGFNLNFVPYLLRLLNIETDNNIKFRLLFTLSTLLRNYPQAQMSFVEHGGIETIVKIFDETKSHYKLQMRTIELMGDLIAEKDNEMDDKRQAYENIHIRAQLIKHNWCTRFNLNFVPYLLRLLNIETDNNIKFRLLFTLSTLLRNYPQAQMSFVEHGGIETIVKIFDETKSHYKLQMRTIELMGDLIAEKDNEMNDKRQAYENIHIRAQLIKHNWCASISHHFSSTDFENFDHIEKIILAMIPLTDACRTNFVSLLPTLDKLNDVYQKKNLNEDSTFTDLITNIQHLQTNLKQITSNDL
;
A
#
# COMPACT_ATOMS: atom_id res chain seq x y z
N MET A 1 -58.16 -36.68 -29.50
CA MET A 1 -57.96 -37.75 -28.49
C MET A 1 -56.47 -38.00 -28.44
N CYS A 2 -55.75 -38.08 -27.35
CA CYS A 2 -55.91 -38.11 -25.90
C CYS A 2 -54.43 -38.05 -25.47
N GLU A 3 -53.96 -37.44 -24.41
CA GLU A 3 -54.45 -36.89 -23.18
C GLU A 3 -53.24 -36.09 -22.71
N LEU A 4 -53.42 -34.82 -22.36
CA LEU A 4 -52.73 -34.17 -21.24
C LEU A 4 -53.48 -32.87 -20.90
N LYS A 5 -54.82 -32.95 -20.98
CA LYS A 5 -55.69 -32.16 -20.10
C LYS A 5 -55.62 -32.84 -18.74
N LYS A 6 -55.44 -32.01 -17.70
CA LYS A 6 -55.52 -32.31 -16.26
C LYS A 6 -54.20 -32.87 -15.71
N ASN A 7 -53.49 -32.21 -14.81
CA ASN A 7 -54.01 -31.36 -13.76
C ASN A 7 -52.89 -30.60 -13.05
N LEU A 8 -53.29 -29.45 -12.48
CA LEU A 8 -52.65 -28.73 -11.37
C LEU A 8 -51.45 -27.86 -11.75
N LEU A 9 -51.74 -26.59 -12.04
CA LEU A 9 -51.40 -25.48 -11.14
C LEU A 9 -52.13 -24.19 -11.57
N ILE A 10 -53.01 -23.73 -10.66
CA ILE A 10 -53.46 -22.34 -10.48
C ILE A 10 -54.57 -21.84 -11.43
N LYS A 11 -55.81 -22.33 -11.22
CA LYS A 11 -56.94 -21.39 -11.15
C LYS A 11 -56.68 -20.46 -9.95
N LYS A 12 -56.25 -19.22 -10.17
CA LYS A 12 -56.34 -18.14 -9.17
C LYS A 12 -56.08 -16.76 -9.82
N ASN A 13 -57.17 -16.00 -9.93
CA ASN A 13 -57.29 -14.54 -10.05
C ASN A 13 -56.95 -13.85 -11.38
N PHE A 14 -57.94 -13.75 -12.27
CA PHE A 14 -58.04 -12.71 -13.32
C PHE A 14 -58.57 -11.36 -12.78
N ASN A 15 -58.54 -11.17 -11.46
CA ASN A 15 -59.09 -9.99 -10.81
C ASN A 15 -57.98 -9.24 -10.10
N CYS A 16 -58.03 -7.91 -10.16
CA CYS A 16 -57.11 -7.06 -9.41
C CYS A 16 -57.23 -7.35 -7.90
N LYS A 17 -56.12 -7.68 -7.24
CA LYS A 17 -56.13 -8.09 -5.83
C LYS A 17 -56.60 -7.00 -4.85
N LYS A 18 -56.48 -5.72 -5.24
CA LYS A 18 -56.93 -4.56 -4.44
C LYS A 18 -58.43 -4.27 -4.57
N CYS A 19 -58.97 -4.26 -5.79
CA CYS A 19 -60.36 -3.88 -6.03
C CYS A 19 -61.28 -5.05 -6.39
N ASN A 20 -60.73 -6.26 -6.54
CA ASN A 20 -61.38 -7.52 -6.91
C ASN A 20 -62.19 -7.52 -8.23
N ASN A 21 -62.06 -6.48 -9.05
CA ASN A 21 -62.67 -6.40 -10.39
C ASN A 21 -61.82 -7.13 -11.43
N TYR A 22 -62.47 -7.61 -12.49
CA TYR A 22 -61.83 -8.28 -13.62
C TYR A 22 -61.06 -7.28 -14.50
N PHE A 23 -59.93 -7.72 -15.06
CA PHE A 23 -59.20 -6.96 -16.07
C PHE A 23 -59.94 -7.00 -17.41
N LYS A 24 -60.01 -5.87 -18.12
CA LYS A 24 -60.52 -5.81 -19.50
C LYS A 24 -59.50 -6.40 -20.48
N HIS A 25 -59.98 -6.79 -21.66
CA HIS A 25 -59.11 -7.31 -22.72
C HIS A 25 -58.06 -6.23 -23.08
N GLU A 26 -56.77 -6.61 -23.09
CA GLU A 26 -55.61 -5.72 -23.38
C GLU A 26 -55.29 -4.64 -22.32
N GLU A 27 -55.85 -4.74 -21.11
CA GLU A 27 -55.56 -3.79 -20.03
C GLU A 27 -54.19 -4.03 -19.39
N HIS A 28 -53.40 -2.97 -19.17
CA HIS A 28 -52.07 -3.07 -18.57
C HIS A 28 -52.14 -3.41 -17.06
N ILE A 29 -51.36 -4.42 -16.64
CA ILE A 29 -51.37 -4.98 -15.28
C ILE A 29 -50.03 -4.82 -14.56
N ALA A 30 -50.06 -4.49 -13.27
CA ALA A 30 -48.88 -4.46 -12.41
C ALA A 30 -48.77 -5.79 -11.64
N LEU A 31 -47.57 -6.39 -11.64
CA LEU A 31 -47.28 -7.65 -10.97
C LEU A 31 -46.42 -7.40 -9.73
N PHE A 32 -46.90 -7.80 -8.54
CA PHE A 32 -46.16 -7.66 -7.28
C PHE A 32 -46.44 -8.85 -6.35
N LYS A 33 -45.38 -9.50 -5.83
CA LYS A 33 -45.44 -10.70 -4.96
C LYS A 33 -46.50 -11.72 -5.40
N GLN A 34 -46.48 -12.10 -6.69
CA GLN A 34 -47.39 -13.07 -7.31
C GLN A 34 -48.88 -12.65 -7.34
N HIS A 35 -49.18 -11.35 -7.19
CA HIS A 35 -50.53 -10.77 -7.32
C HIS A 35 -50.59 -9.73 -8.44
N GLN A 36 -51.76 -9.63 -9.08
CA GLN A 36 -52.05 -8.71 -10.17
C GLN A 36 -52.86 -7.51 -9.67
N TYR A 37 -52.48 -6.31 -10.11
CA TYR A 37 -53.15 -5.06 -9.77
C TYR A 37 -53.42 -4.24 -11.04
N HIS A 38 -54.54 -3.50 -11.08
CA HIS A 38 -54.66 -2.42 -12.05
C HIS A 38 -53.55 -1.40 -11.79
N PHE A 39 -53.06 -0.77 -12.84
CA PHE A 39 -52.11 0.33 -12.71
C PHE A 39 -52.61 1.41 -11.73
N HIS A 40 -53.87 1.84 -11.86
CA HIS A 40 -54.50 2.79 -10.93
C HIS A 40 -54.71 2.24 -9.50
N CYS A 41 -54.60 0.92 -9.30
CA CYS A 41 -54.67 0.29 -7.99
C CYS A 41 -53.30 0.19 -7.32
N PHE A 42 -52.21 0.26 -8.09
CA PHE A 42 -50.84 0.13 -7.60
C PHE A 42 -50.22 1.51 -7.31
N LEU A 43 -50.59 2.06 -6.14
CA LEU A 43 -50.28 3.43 -5.73
C LEU A 43 -49.34 3.44 -4.53
N CYS A 44 -48.46 4.44 -4.45
CA CYS A 44 -47.66 4.71 -3.26
C CYS A 44 -48.56 4.89 -2.04
N LEU A 45 -48.24 4.20 -0.94
CA LEU A 45 -49.03 4.27 0.29
C LEU A 45 -49.13 5.71 0.83
N ASN A 46 -48.03 6.47 0.73
CA ASN A 46 -47.92 7.81 1.30
C ASN A 46 -48.49 8.90 0.37
N CYS A 47 -47.95 9.05 -0.85
CA CYS A 47 -48.37 10.13 -1.76
C CYS A 47 -49.47 9.76 -2.75
N LYS A 48 -49.93 8.50 -2.75
CA LYS A 48 -50.94 7.96 -3.69
C LYS A 48 -50.58 8.04 -5.19
N LYS A 49 -49.32 8.37 -5.54
CA LYS A 49 -48.83 8.35 -6.93
C LYS A 49 -48.85 6.93 -7.50
N GLN A 50 -49.22 6.78 -8.76
CA GLN A 50 -49.18 5.52 -9.50
C GLN A 50 -47.75 5.06 -9.77
N LEU A 51 -47.43 3.80 -9.46
CA LEU A 51 -46.06 3.24 -9.50
C LEU A 51 -45.83 2.28 -10.68
N SER A 52 -46.70 2.27 -11.69
CA SER A 52 -46.71 1.25 -12.75
C SER A 52 -45.53 1.30 -13.73
N HIS A 53 -44.80 2.42 -13.79
CA HIS A 53 -43.68 2.65 -14.71
C HIS A 53 -42.39 3.11 -14.02
N GLU A 54 -42.39 3.19 -12.69
CA GLU A 54 -41.26 3.70 -11.90
C GLU A 54 -40.76 2.63 -10.92
N SER A 55 -39.50 2.72 -10.52
CA SER A 55 -38.96 1.92 -9.40
C SER A 55 -39.78 2.18 -8.14
N PHE A 56 -40.12 1.11 -7.42
CA PHE A 56 -40.86 1.17 -6.17
C PHE A 56 -40.17 0.34 -5.09
N TYR A 57 -40.36 0.76 -3.84
CA TYR A 57 -39.73 0.15 -2.67
C TYR A 57 -40.81 -0.38 -1.72
N PHE A 58 -40.52 -1.49 -1.04
CA PHE A 58 -41.41 -2.07 -0.03
C PHE A 58 -40.58 -2.59 1.15
N ASP A 59 -41.15 -2.57 2.35
CA ASP A 59 -40.49 -3.11 3.55
C ASP A 59 -40.95 -4.56 3.76
N GLU A 60 -40.00 -5.49 3.86
CA GLU A 60 -40.28 -6.91 4.09
C GLU A 60 -40.66 -7.22 5.54
N ASN A 61 -40.36 -6.32 6.48
CA ASN A 61 -40.51 -6.54 7.92
C ASN A 61 -41.86 -6.08 8.49
N LEU A 62 -42.72 -5.44 7.69
CA LEU A 62 -44.06 -5.00 8.11
C LEU A 62 -45.11 -6.05 7.72
N HIS A 63 -45.99 -6.43 8.66
CA HIS A 63 -47.08 -7.38 8.41
C HIS A 63 -47.94 -6.92 7.21
N LEU A 64 -47.86 -7.70 6.13
CA LEU A 64 -48.47 -7.41 4.84
C LEU A 64 -49.98 -7.68 4.87
N ASP A 65 -50.79 -6.62 4.90
CA ASP A 65 -52.18 -6.71 4.44
C ASP A 65 -52.17 -6.82 2.91
N ILE A 66 -52.47 -8.03 2.42
CA ILE A 66 -52.41 -8.40 0.99
C ILE A 66 -53.41 -7.57 0.15
N SER A 67 -54.41 -6.95 0.78
CA SER A 67 -55.38 -6.10 0.09
C SER A 67 -54.85 -4.70 -0.24
N ASN A 68 -53.79 -4.23 0.44
CA ASN A 68 -53.21 -2.92 0.23
C ASN A 68 -51.67 -3.03 0.17
N PRO A 69 -51.08 -3.11 -1.03
CA PRO A 69 -49.63 -3.31 -1.16
C PRO A 69 -48.92 -2.14 -0.49
N GLN A 70 -48.10 -2.42 0.53
CA GLN A 70 -47.31 -1.44 1.26
C GLN A 70 -46.08 -1.02 0.44
N VAL A 71 -46.34 -0.45 -0.73
CA VAL A 71 -45.34 0.02 -1.68
C VAL A 71 -45.21 1.54 -1.59
N TYR A 72 -43.99 2.02 -1.67
CA TYR A 72 -43.64 3.44 -1.60
C TYR A 72 -42.95 3.86 -2.89
N CYS A 73 -43.19 5.09 -3.34
CA CYS A 73 -42.29 5.70 -4.31
C CYS A 73 -40.93 5.96 -3.64
N GLU A 74 -39.88 6.04 -4.43
CA GLU A 74 -38.51 6.34 -3.99
C GLU A 74 -38.47 7.51 -3.00
N ILE A 75 -39.11 8.63 -3.34
CA ILE A 75 -39.12 9.84 -2.51
C ILE A 75 -39.76 9.60 -1.14
N CYS A 76 -40.88 8.86 -1.09
CA CYS A 76 -41.58 8.59 0.17
C CYS A 76 -40.91 7.51 1.01
N TYR A 77 -40.22 6.56 0.36
CA TYR A 77 -39.40 5.57 1.04
C TYR A 77 -38.21 6.25 1.72
N LEU A 78 -37.48 7.10 0.99
CA LEU A 78 -36.31 7.83 1.51
C LEU A 78 -36.66 8.78 2.67
N LYS A 79 -37.81 9.47 2.59
CA LYS A 79 -38.33 10.33 3.68
C LYS A 79 -38.51 9.61 5.02
N ARG A 80 -38.66 8.28 5.03
CA ARG A 80 -38.92 7.50 6.24
C ARG A 80 -37.63 7.07 6.97
N TYR A 81 -36.46 7.10 6.32
CA TYR A 81 -35.25 6.47 6.85
C TYR A 81 -34.07 7.40 7.18
N SER A 82 -34.12 8.71 6.87
CA SER A 82 -33.28 9.75 7.51
C SER A 82 -33.46 11.13 6.89
N SER A 83 -33.61 12.16 7.73
CA SER A 83 -33.59 13.59 7.34
C SER A 83 -32.47 14.30 8.09
N CYS A 84 -31.96 15.40 7.53
CA CYS A 84 -30.94 16.20 8.19
C CYS A 84 -31.50 16.95 9.40
N LEU A 85 -30.87 16.86 10.58
CA LEU A 85 -31.36 17.50 11.80
C LEU A 85 -31.39 19.05 11.70
N LYS A 86 -30.44 19.64 10.96
CA LYS A 86 -30.34 21.11 10.86
C LYS A 86 -31.36 21.71 9.89
N CYS A 87 -31.51 21.15 8.70
CA CYS A 87 -32.37 21.74 7.65
C CYS A 87 -33.67 20.97 7.41
N ASN A 88 -33.87 19.82 8.05
CA ASN A 88 -35.02 18.90 7.88
C ASN A 88 -35.27 18.42 6.44
N GLU A 89 -34.33 18.63 5.52
CA GLU A 89 -34.40 18.09 4.16
C GLU A 89 -33.90 16.64 4.10
N ILE A 90 -34.38 15.92 3.09
CA ILE A 90 -33.96 14.54 2.83
C ILE A 90 -32.58 14.48 2.19
N PHE A 91 -31.81 13.46 2.55
CA PHE A 91 -30.55 13.16 1.88
C PHE A 91 -30.81 12.63 0.46
N THR A 92 -30.15 13.23 -0.53
CA THR A 92 -30.10 12.67 -1.90
C THR A 92 -29.05 11.54 -1.96
N PRO A 93 -29.09 10.63 -2.95
CA PRO A 93 -28.08 9.57 -3.11
C PRO A 93 -26.63 10.08 -3.26
N LEU A 94 -26.45 11.36 -3.60
CA LEU A 94 -25.16 12.04 -3.73
C LEU A 94 -24.81 12.90 -2.49
N SER A 95 -25.69 12.96 -1.49
CA SER A 95 -25.47 13.77 -0.29
C SER A 95 -24.39 13.14 0.57
N ILE A 96 -23.40 13.96 0.93
CA ILE A 96 -22.42 13.60 1.94
C ILE A 96 -23.08 13.74 3.30
N ILE A 97 -23.28 12.61 3.99
CA ILE A 97 -23.93 12.53 5.29
C ILE A 97 -22.87 12.55 6.38
N ILE A 98 -23.04 13.43 7.36
CA ILE A 98 -22.22 13.47 8.58
C ILE A 98 -23.07 12.95 9.73
N GLU A 99 -22.59 11.90 10.40
CA GLU A 99 -23.24 11.34 11.59
C GLU A 99 -22.47 11.78 12.83
N PHE A 100 -23.17 12.45 13.75
CA PHE A 100 -22.59 12.98 15.00
C PHE A 100 -23.59 12.80 16.15
N GLN A 101 -23.18 12.08 17.20
CA GLN A 101 -24.04 11.71 18.35
C GLN A 101 -25.36 11.03 17.96
N GLY A 102 -25.35 10.19 16.91
CA GLY A 102 -26.54 9.47 16.43
C GLY A 102 -27.46 10.31 15.53
N GLU A 103 -27.14 11.59 15.31
CA GLU A 103 -27.89 12.49 14.45
C GLU A 103 -27.18 12.70 13.10
N LYS A 104 -27.96 12.90 12.04
CA LYS A 104 -27.45 13.02 10.66
C LYS A 104 -27.55 14.45 10.14
N TYR A 105 -26.50 14.92 9.47
CA TYR A 105 -26.40 16.27 8.90
C TYR A 105 -25.95 16.20 7.44
N HIS A 106 -26.40 17.15 6.60
CA HIS A 106 -25.71 17.40 5.34
C HIS A 106 -24.32 17.94 5.64
N ASN A 107 -23.36 17.68 4.74
CA ASN A 107 -22.04 18.28 4.81
C ASN A 107 -22.09 19.81 4.98
N GLU A 108 -22.93 20.49 4.20
CA GLU A 108 -23.14 21.94 4.26
C GLU A 108 -23.93 22.39 5.50
N CYS A 109 -24.60 21.45 6.19
CA CYS A 109 -25.36 21.73 7.40
C CYS A 109 -24.52 21.53 8.67
N PHE A 110 -23.41 20.79 8.62
CA PHE A 110 -22.53 20.59 9.75
C PHE A 110 -21.53 21.75 9.87
N VAL A 111 -22.01 22.86 10.43
CA VAL A 111 -21.28 24.14 10.45
C VAL A 111 -21.17 24.73 11.85
N CYS A 112 -20.25 25.68 12.02
CA CYS A 112 -20.15 26.46 13.24
C CYS A 112 -21.42 27.29 13.48
N SER A 113 -21.96 27.24 14.70
CA SER A 113 -23.13 28.02 15.09
C SER A 113 -22.91 29.54 15.15
N LYS A 114 -21.65 30.01 15.06
CA LYS A 114 -21.30 31.44 15.09
C LYS A 114 -20.91 31.99 13.72
N CYS A 115 -19.97 31.35 13.03
CA CYS A 115 -19.46 31.84 11.74
C CYS A 115 -19.94 31.02 10.52
N GLU A 116 -20.76 29.99 10.73
CA GLU A 116 -21.33 29.13 9.69
C GLU A 116 -20.32 28.41 8.78
N VAL A 117 -19.02 28.39 9.15
CA VAL A 117 -18.02 27.60 8.43
C VAL A 117 -18.30 26.11 8.57
N ILE A 118 -18.16 25.37 7.46
CA ILE A 118 -18.30 23.91 7.44
C ILE A 118 -17.22 23.27 8.30
N LEU A 119 -17.64 22.46 9.27
CA LEU A 119 -16.76 21.82 10.27
C LEU A 119 -16.23 20.46 9.83
N ARG A 120 -16.63 19.98 8.64
CA ARG A 120 -16.15 18.71 8.09
C ARG A 120 -14.63 18.77 7.91
N ASN A 121 -13.92 17.83 8.52
CA ASN A 121 -12.44 17.78 8.56
C ASN A 121 -11.76 18.94 9.32
N GLN A 122 -12.50 19.71 10.12
CA GLN A 122 -11.93 20.73 11.01
C GLN A 122 -12.09 20.30 12.48
N ILE A 123 -11.26 20.84 13.37
CA ILE A 123 -11.44 20.69 14.81
C ILE A 123 -12.65 21.53 15.22
N PHE A 124 -13.60 20.92 15.92
CA PHE A 124 -14.79 21.58 16.42
C PHE A 124 -15.07 21.21 17.87
N TYR A 125 -15.76 22.10 18.57
CA TYR A 125 -16.06 21.99 20.00
C TYR A 125 -17.57 21.96 20.19
N LEU A 126 -18.05 21.04 21.02
CA LEU A 126 -19.46 20.97 21.41
C LEU A 126 -19.63 21.67 22.76
N LYS A 127 -20.31 22.81 22.79
CA LYS A 127 -20.63 23.55 24.02
C LYS A 127 -22.11 23.88 24.03
N ASN A 128 -22.84 23.44 25.07
CA ASN A 128 -24.28 23.63 25.22
C ASN A 128 -25.10 23.16 23.99
N ASN A 129 -24.74 22.00 23.40
CA ASN A 129 -25.31 21.46 22.16
C ASN A 129 -25.11 22.29 20.88
N PHE A 130 -24.27 23.34 20.92
CA PHE A 130 -23.87 24.09 19.73
C PHE A 130 -22.45 23.74 19.31
N LEU A 131 -22.22 23.67 18.01
CA LEU A 131 -20.94 23.33 17.41
C LEU A 131 -20.17 24.62 17.11
N TYR A 132 -18.94 24.73 17.61
CA TYR A 132 -18.08 25.88 17.37
C TYR A 132 -16.81 25.45 16.64
N CYS A 133 -16.40 26.20 15.60
CA CYS A 133 -15.06 26.03 15.06
C CYS A 133 -14.02 26.48 16.09
N HIS A 134 -12.78 26.03 15.95
CA HIS A 134 -11.69 26.42 16.85
C HIS A 134 -11.56 27.94 17.01
N GLN A 135 -11.64 28.71 15.93
CA GLN A 135 -11.54 30.16 15.98
C GLN A 135 -12.67 30.81 16.80
N CYS A 136 -13.92 30.36 16.59
CA CYS A 136 -15.06 30.86 17.36
C CYS A 136 -15.04 30.38 18.82
N MET A 137 -14.49 29.19 19.10
CA MET A 137 -14.30 28.69 20.46
C MET A 137 -13.22 29.50 21.18
N ASN A 138 -12.11 29.83 20.51
CA ASN A 138 -11.06 30.70 21.05
C ASN A 138 -11.55 32.14 21.28
N GLU A 139 -12.55 32.64 20.55
CA GLU A 139 -13.18 33.93 20.89
C GLU A 139 -14.08 33.84 22.14
N ILE A 140 -14.57 32.64 22.48
CA ILE A 140 -15.39 32.39 23.68
C ILE A 140 -14.49 32.09 24.89
N GLU A 141 -13.38 31.39 24.69
CA GLU A 141 -12.32 31.07 25.66
C GLU A 141 -10.93 31.16 24.98
N PRO A 142 -10.30 32.35 24.94
CA PRO A 142 -9.02 32.51 24.25
C PRO A 142 -7.86 31.84 25.00
N CYS A 143 -7.10 31.01 24.30
CA CYS A 143 -5.79 30.47 24.74
C CYS A 143 -4.67 31.54 24.76
N ILE A 144 -4.97 32.78 24.37
CA ILE A 144 -4.06 33.92 24.33
C ILE A 144 -4.44 34.87 25.46
N MET A 145 -3.53 35.04 26.42
CA MET A 145 -3.63 36.12 27.40
C MET A 145 -2.65 37.24 27.03
N THR A 146 -3.09 38.49 27.15
CA THR A 146 -2.19 39.64 27.23
C THR A 146 -1.90 39.91 28.71
N LEU A 147 -0.62 40.08 29.06
CA LEU A 147 -0.18 40.34 30.43
C LEU A 147 -0.70 41.69 30.94
N LYS A 148 -1.94 41.71 31.44
CA LYS A 148 -2.45 42.84 32.25
C LYS A 148 -3.23 42.40 33.50
N SER A 149 -3.23 41.11 33.84
CA SER A 149 -4.02 40.58 34.96
C SER A 149 -3.38 39.42 35.72
N LEU A 150 -2.04 39.33 35.78
CA LEU A 150 -1.35 38.40 36.67
C LEU A 150 -0.23 39.15 37.40
N GLU A 151 -0.38 39.35 38.71
CA GLU A 151 0.67 39.85 39.63
C GLU A 151 1.79 38.81 39.84
N ILE A 152 2.26 38.13 38.78
CA ILE A 152 3.24 37.03 38.88
C ILE A 152 4.17 37.03 37.66
N LEU A 153 4.99 38.09 37.50
CA LEU A 153 5.93 38.23 36.38
C LEU A 153 7.31 37.57 36.63
N ASN A 154 7.65 37.22 37.87
CA ASN A 154 9.01 36.80 38.21
C ASN A 154 9.25 35.28 38.32
N ASP A 155 8.19 34.45 38.34
CA ASP A 155 8.33 33.00 38.60
C ASP A 155 8.10 32.11 37.36
N TYR A 156 7.63 32.65 36.24
CA TYR A 156 7.31 31.85 35.04
C TYR A 156 8.31 32.11 33.91
N GLN A 157 8.89 31.03 33.40
CA GLN A 157 9.81 31.03 32.26
C GLN A 157 9.20 30.29 31.08
N CYS A 158 9.54 30.73 29.87
CA CYS A 158 9.14 30.01 28.66
C CYS A 158 9.72 28.59 28.69
N LYS A 159 8.87 27.57 28.62
CA LYS A 159 9.28 26.16 28.69
C LYS A 159 10.26 25.78 27.56
N LYS A 160 10.17 26.40 26.38
CA LYS A 160 11.04 26.14 25.23
C LYS A 160 12.41 26.82 25.35
N CYS A 161 12.44 28.16 25.48
CA CYS A 161 13.70 28.91 25.46
C CYS A 161 14.27 29.24 26.86
N ARG A 162 13.55 28.90 27.92
CA ARG A 162 13.87 29.14 29.35
C ARG A 162 14.07 30.61 29.74
N LYS A 163 13.70 31.55 28.87
CA LYS A 163 13.73 32.99 29.17
C LYS A 163 12.45 33.42 29.88
N SER A 164 12.57 34.38 30.79
CA SER A 164 11.43 35.05 31.43
C SER A 164 10.66 35.90 30.42
N PHE A 165 9.37 36.11 30.68
CA PHE A 165 8.50 36.96 29.88
C PHE A 165 8.67 38.43 30.22
N LEU A 166 8.61 39.30 29.22
CA LEU A 166 8.60 40.75 29.42
C LEU A 166 7.17 41.28 29.59
N GLU A 167 7.03 42.40 30.30
CA GLU A 167 5.75 43.06 30.51
C GLU A 167 5.13 43.48 29.16
N GLY A 168 3.91 42.98 28.90
CA GLY A 168 3.19 43.24 27.64
C GLY A 168 3.43 42.21 26.53
N GLU A 169 4.27 41.19 26.72
CA GLU A 169 4.41 40.10 25.75
C GLU A 169 3.16 39.22 25.68
N THR A 170 2.86 38.74 24.47
CA THR A 170 1.81 37.74 24.26
C THR A 170 2.35 36.36 24.60
N ILE A 171 1.60 35.64 25.43
CA ILE A 171 1.98 34.30 25.90
C ILE A 171 0.96 33.28 25.45
N SER A 172 1.46 32.10 25.08
CA SER A 172 0.65 30.92 24.77
C SER A 172 0.73 29.94 25.94
N MET A 173 -0.42 29.48 26.42
CA MET A 173 -0.50 28.54 27.54
C MET A 173 -0.98 27.18 27.06
N TYR A 174 -0.30 26.12 27.47
CA TYR A 174 -0.70 24.74 27.20
C TYR A 174 -0.36 23.84 28.39
N GLN A 175 -1.37 23.14 28.94
CA GLN A 175 -1.22 22.19 30.06
C GLN A 175 -0.37 22.76 31.22
N ASN A 176 -0.64 23.99 31.63
CA ASN A 176 0.05 24.75 32.69
C ASN A 176 1.49 25.21 32.40
N ASP A 177 2.02 24.99 31.20
CA ASP A 177 3.28 25.58 30.76
C ASP A 177 3.06 26.80 29.86
N TYR A 178 4.01 27.73 29.94
CA TYR A 178 3.96 29.00 29.21
C TYR A 178 5.02 29.04 28.12
N TYR A 179 4.66 29.61 26.98
CA TYR A 179 5.53 29.77 25.82
C TYR A 179 5.41 31.20 25.29
N HIS A 180 6.52 31.77 24.79
CA HIS A 180 6.39 32.95 23.93
C HIS A 180 5.53 32.56 22.72
N SER A 181 4.77 33.50 22.17
CA SER A 181 4.01 33.24 20.94
C SER A 181 4.88 32.65 19.82
N ASP A 182 6.12 33.13 19.68
CA ASP A 182 7.09 32.57 18.73
C ASP A 182 7.70 31.23 19.16
N CYS A 183 7.71 30.91 20.45
CA CYS A 183 8.20 29.63 20.94
C CYS A 183 7.14 28.52 20.87
N PHE A 184 5.87 28.89 20.69
CA PHE A 184 4.75 27.94 20.61
C PHE A 184 4.59 27.39 19.19
N ARG A 185 5.61 26.64 18.74
CA ARG A 185 5.73 26.10 17.39
C ARG A 185 5.96 24.59 17.44
N CYS A 186 5.51 23.92 16.38
CA CYS A 186 5.77 22.50 16.18
C CYS A 186 7.29 22.26 16.09
N GLU A 187 7.80 21.28 16.82
CA GLU A 187 9.23 20.95 16.80
C GLU A 187 9.70 20.40 15.46
N ASN A 188 8.80 19.80 14.67
CA ASN A 188 9.15 19.16 13.41
C ASN A 188 8.97 20.07 12.18
N CYS A 189 7.89 20.85 12.11
CA CYS A 189 7.55 21.66 10.94
C CYS A 189 7.57 23.17 11.21
N GLU A 190 7.94 23.58 12.42
CA GLU A 190 8.06 24.98 12.87
C GLU A 190 6.79 25.85 12.77
N LYS A 191 5.66 25.29 12.32
CA LYS A 191 4.38 26.00 12.25
C LYS A 191 3.91 26.40 13.65
N LEU A 192 3.38 27.62 13.77
CA LEU A 192 2.76 28.12 14.99
C LEU A 192 1.57 27.23 15.36
N LEU A 193 1.55 26.82 16.63
CA LEU A 193 0.57 25.87 17.15
C LEU A 193 -0.74 26.54 17.64
N ILE A 194 -0.83 27.85 17.45
CA ILE A 194 -1.92 28.71 17.94
C ILE A 194 -3.26 28.35 17.26
N ASP A 195 -3.22 27.84 16.02
CA ASP A 195 -4.43 27.63 15.20
C ASP A 195 -4.80 26.15 14.93
N GLN A 196 -3.92 25.19 15.24
CA GLN A 196 -4.03 23.78 14.78
C GLN A 196 -4.14 22.74 15.90
N GLY A 197 -4.16 23.16 17.17
CA GLY A 197 -4.01 22.26 18.32
C GLY A 197 -2.58 21.72 18.42
N CYS A 198 -2.17 21.34 19.64
CA CYS A 198 -0.84 20.81 19.89
C CYS A 198 -0.87 19.60 20.83
N PHE A 199 0.15 18.76 20.69
CA PHE A 199 0.33 17.52 21.44
C PHE A 199 1.74 17.49 22.00
N ARG A 200 1.89 17.08 23.25
CA ARG A 200 3.19 16.90 23.90
C ARG A 200 3.61 15.43 23.83
N GLN A 201 4.85 15.17 23.41
CA GLN A 201 5.44 13.82 23.42
C GLN A 201 6.28 13.57 24.68
N GLU A 202 6.77 12.33 24.85
CA GLU A 202 7.61 11.91 25.99
C GLU A 202 8.89 12.75 26.15
N ASN A 203 9.39 13.34 25.06
CA ASN A 203 10.54 14.26 25.06
C ASN A 203 10.19 15.71 25.48
N GLU A 204 8.98 15.96 25.98
CA GLU A 204 8.43 17.28 26.36
C GLU A 204 8.28 18.29 25.20
N CYS A 205 8.60 17.91 23.96
CA CYS A 205 8.44 18.78 22.79
C CYS A 205 6.97 18.83 22.32
N LEU A 206 6.59 19.97 21.73
CA LEU A 206 5.26 20.20 21.19
C LEU A 206 5.23 19.91 19.69
N TYR A 207 4.22 19.17 19.25
CA TYR A 207 4.00 18.83 17.86
C TYR A 207 2.57 19.24 17.45
N CYS A 208 2.40 19.68 16.19
CA CYS A 208 1.06 19.83 15.61
C CYS A 208 0.43 18.44 15.44
N LEU A 209 -0.89 18.34 15.26
CA LEU A 209 -1.57 17.07 15.05
C LEU A 209 -0.87 16.19 14.01
N ASN A 210 -0.53 16.77 12.86
CA ASN A 210 0.10 16.03 11.77
C ASN A 210 1.50 15.52 12.15
N CYS A 211 2.35 16.35 12.77
CA CYS A 211 3.68 15.91 13.19
C CYS A 211 3.65 15.02 14.43
N HIS A 212 2.66 15.15 15.30
CA HIS A 212 2.46 14.25 16.44
C HIS A 212 2.07 12.86 15.96
N ILE A 213 1.24 12.79 14.92
CA ILE A 213 0.84 11.57 14.24
C ILE A 213 2.00 10.99 13.40
N ASP A 214 2.78 11.83 12.73
CA ASP A 214 3.92 11.42 11.89
C ASP A 214 5.14 10.97 12.73
N ASN A 215 5.35 11.54 13.92
CA ASN A 215 6.40 11.20 14.89
C ASN A 215 5.89 10.35 16.08
N GLY A 216 4.64 9.89 16.04
CA GLY A 216 4.12 8.91 17.00
C GLY A 216 4.89 7.59 16.89
N PRO A 217 4.72 6.64 17.84
CA PRO A 217 5.43 5.36 17.80
C PRO A 217 5.34 4.78 16.38
N HIS A 218 6.51 4.63 15.74
CA HIS A 218 6.59 4.19 14.36
C HIS A 218 5.73 2.94 14.20
N CYS A 219 4.64 3.07 13.45
CA CYS A 219 3.86 1.90 13.08
C CYS A 219 4.83 0.97 12.33
N THR A 220 5.14 -0.20 12.88
CA THR A 220 6.10 -1.18 12.35
C THR A 220 5.82 -1.51 10.89
N ILE A 221 4.57 -1.29 10.45
CA ILE A 221 4.11 -1.38 9.08
C ILE A 221 4.85 -0.43 8.14
N PHE A 222 5.17 0.80 8.52
CA PHE A 222 5.94 1.72 7.67
C PHE A 222 7.35 1.21 7.42
N VAL A 223 7.98 0.59 8.43
CA VAL A 223 9.29 -0.08 8.29
C VAL A 223 9.19 -1.34 7.42
N ILE A 224 8.14 -2.15 7.61
CA ILE A 224 7.93 -3.39 6.87
C ILE A 224 7.59 -3.12 5.41
N ILE A 225 6.81 -2.10 5.13
CA ILE A 225 6.47 -1.67 3.78
C ILE A 225 7.74 -1.23 3.03
N SER A 226 8.64 -0.49 3.67
CA SER A 226 9.95 -0.14 3.10
C SER A 226 10.86 -1.37 2.88
N LEU A 227 10.76 -2.40 3.73
CA LEU A 227 11.58 -3.63 3.62
C LEU A 227 10.99 -4.69 2.67
N THR A 228 9.67 -4.73 2.46
CA THR A 228 8.97 -5.78 1.70
C THR A 228 8.86 -5.48 0.20
N CYS A 229 8.95 -4.22 -0.22
CA CYS A 229 8.92 -3.82 -1.63
C CYS A 229 10.07 -4.37 -2.49
N GLY A 230 11.11 -4.97 -1.88
CA GLY A 230 12.19 -5.65 -2.61
C GLY A 230 12.07 -7.18 -2.71
N SER A 231 11.23 -7.83 -1.89
CA SER A 231 11.39 -9.28 -1.63
C SER A 231 10.16 -10.16 -1.84
N LEU A 232 8.97 -9.61 -2.11
CA LEU A 232 7.73 -10.40 -2.24
C LEU A 232 7.07 -10.33 -3.63
N SER A 233 7.60 -9.54 -4.57
CA SER A 233 7.12 -9.48 -5.95
C SER A 233 7.82 -10.52 -6.83
N SER A 234 7.48 -11.80 -6.69
CA SER A 234 7.84 -12.79 -7.71
C SER A 234 6.90 -12.69 -8.90
N ASN A 235 7.27 -11.85 -9.88
CA ASN A 235 7.28 -12.19 -11.30
C ASN A 235 8.29 -11.27 -12.03
N PRO A 236 8.99 -11.79 -13.04
CA PRO A 236 10.40 -11.48 -13.26
C PRO A 236 10.57 -10.13 -13.96
N ILE A 237 10.88 -9.09 -13.19
CA ILE A 237 11.64 -7.97 -13.73
C ILE A 237 13.10 -8.29 -13.47
N ARG A 238 13.74 -8.73 -14.54
CA ARG A 238 15.17 -8.92 -14.71
C ARG A 238 15.88 -7.64 -14.26
N THR A 239 16.35 -7.62 -13.02
CA THR A 239 17.32 -6.64 -12.56
C THR A 239 18.57 -7.41 -12.18
N GLN A 240 19.64 -7.01 -12.85
CA GLN A 240 20.99 -7.49 -12.66
C GLN A 240 21.40 -7.21 -11.22
N GLN A 241 21.85 -8.23 -10.50
CA GLN A 241 23.00 -8.13 -9.62
C GLN A 241 23.53 -9.53 -9.30
N SER A 242 24.76 -9.75 -9.76
CA SER A 242 25.82 -10.59 -9.17
C SER A 242 25.40 -11.63 -8.13
N ASP A 243 25.23 -12.87 -8.59
CA ASP A 243 25.51 -14.06 -7.78
C ASP A 243 26.78 -14.71 -8.32
N GLU A 244 27.91 -14.42 -7.66
CA GLU A 244 29.07 -15.28 -7.68
C GLU A 244 28.75 -16.59 -6.96
N SER A 245 29.27 -17.69 -7.51
CA SER A 245 29.36 -19.04 -6.94
C SER A 245 28.16 -19.99 -7.11
N PHE A 246 28.00 -20.54 -8.32
CA PHE A 246 27.86 -22.01 -8.51
C PHE A 246 28.17 -22.37 -9.98
N VAL A 247 29.44 -22.62 -10.30
CA VAL A 247 29.88 -23.14 -11.61
C VAL A 247 29.84 -24.66 -11.57
N GLN A 248 28.85 -25.26 -12.24
CA GLN A 248 29.05 -26.57 -12.85
C GLN A 248 29.67 -26.36 -14.24
N ASN A 249 30.85 -26.94 -14.44
CA ASN A 249 31.67 -26.87 -15.64
C ASN A 249 30.85 -27.04 -16.95
N LYS A 250 30.59 -25.92 -17.63
CA LYS A 250 30.34 -25.89 -19.07
C LYS A 250 31.60 -25.34 -19.74
N GLU A 251 32.07 -26.01 -20.79
CA GLU A 251 33.27 -25.59 -21.55
C GLU A 251 33.19 -24.10 -21.94
N GLN A 252 34.08 -23.29 -21.37
CA GLN A 252 34.12 -21.86 -21.60
C GLN A 252 34.60 -21.56 -23.03
N PHE A 253 33.97 -20.60 -23.71
CA PHE A 253 34.42 -20.13 -25.03
C PHE A 253 35.78 -19.43 -24.91
N ILE A 254 36.79 -19.88 -25.67
CA ILE A 254 38.15 -19.31 -25.70
C ILE A 254 38.22 -18.29 -26.85
N PRO A 255 38.23 -16.99 -26.55
CA PRO A 255 38.14 -15.97 -27.60
C PRO A 255 39.44 -15.73 -28.35
N THR A 256 39.33 -15.37 -29.63
CA THR A 256 40.42 -14.88 -30.49
C THR A 256 40.04 -13.55 -31.16
N ASN A 257 40.99 -12.87 -31.82
CA ASN A 257 40.71 -11.64 -32.59
C ASN A 257 39.94 -11.90 -33.90
N GLU A 258 39.80 -13.18 -34.28
CA GLU A 258 38.97 -13.62 -35.40
C GLU A 258 37.64 -14.21 -34.91
N TRP A 259 36.60 -14.14 -35.76
CA TRP A 259 35.26 -14.63 -35.46
C TRP A 259 35.23 -16.16 -35.35
N GLN A 260 34.74 -16.68 -34.22
CA GLN A 260 34.53 -18.11 -34.02
C GLN A 260 33.09 -18.44 -33.66
N ASN A 261 32.58 -19.58 -34.12
CA ASN A 261 31.24 -20.06 -33.81
C ASN A 261 31.10 -20.44 -32.33
N VAL A 262 30.02 -19.97 -31.71
CA VAL A 262 29.59 -20.28 -30.35
C VAL A 262 28.64 -21.48 -30.41
N LYS A 263 28.99 -22.58 -29.74
CA LYS A 263 28.14 -23.78 -29.71
C LYS A 263 26.85 -23.52 -28.92
N GLU A 264 25.76 -24.22 -29.26
CA GLU A 264 24.50 -24.12 -28.52
C GLU A 264 24.68 -24.48 -27.04
N GLY A 265 24.30 -23.56 -26.14
CA GLY A 265 24.44 -23.71 -24.70
C GLY A 265 25.82 -23.39 -24.11
N GLN A 266 26.80 -22.99 -24.94
CA GLN A 266 28.14 -22.56 -24.51
C GLN A 266 28.10 -21.12 -23.97
N ALA A 267 28.73 -20.89 -22.81
CA ALA A 267 28.80 -19.56 -22.21
C ALA A 267 29.88 -18.70 -22.89
N VAL A 268 29.51 -17.48 -23.31
CA VAL A 268 30.41 -16.49 -23.90
C VAL A 268 30.82 -15.50 -22.81
N PRO A 269 32.12 -15.34 -22.50
CA PRO A 269 32.61 -14.36 -21.54
C PRO A 269 32.15 -12.92 -21.86
N PRO A 270 31.82 -12.10 -20.84
CA PRO A 270 31.48 -10.70 -21.04
C PRO A 270 32.67 -9.91 -21.60
N GLY A 271 32.42 -8.93 -22.47
CA GLY A 271 33.46 -8.14 -23.15
C GLY A 271 33.90 -8.67 -24.52
N LEU A 272 33.25 -9.71 -25.05
CA LEU A 272 33.46 -10.18 -26.42
C LEU A 272 32.43 -9.59 -27.37
N HIS A 273 32.86 -9.33 -28.61
CA HIS A 273 31.97 -8.89 -29.68
C HIS A 273 31.25 -10.11 -30.25
N VAL A 274 29.92 -10.16 -30.14
CA VAL A 274 29.07 -11.32 -30.51
C VAL A 274 28.09 -10.92 -31.61
N ARG A 275 27.98 -11.73 -32.67
CA ARG A 275 27.03 -11.52 -33.77
C ARG A 275 26.26 -12.78 -34.13
N LEU A 276 25.14 -12.59 -34.83
CA LEU A 276 24.48 -13.66 -35.56
C LEU A 276 24.89 -13.53 -37.03
N ASN A 277 25.52 -14.56 -37.58
CA ASN A 277 25.86 -14.59 -39.00
C ASN A 277 24.57 -14.81 -39.81
N LEU A 278 24.14 -13.80 -40.56
CA LEU A 278 22.85 -13.79 -41.26
C LEU A 278 22.80 -14.75 -42.46
N GLU A 279 23.96 -15.20 -42.98
CA GLU A 279 24.03 -16.19 -44.06
C GLU A 279 23.98 -17.63 -43.54
N THR A 280 24.58 -17.88 -42.36
CA THR A 280 24.70 -19.25 -41.81
C THR A 280 23.76 -19.52 -40.64
N GLY A 281 23.14 -18.47 -40.06
CA GLY A 281 22.32 -18.55 -38.86
C GLY A 281 23.11 -18.82 -37.57
N ALA A 282 24.44 -18.93 -37.65
CA ALA A 282 25.29 -19.30 -36.53
C ALA A 282 25.64 -18.08 -35.66
N ARG A 283 25.71 -18.29 -34.33
CA ARG A 283 26.15 -17.27 -33.37
C ARG A 283 27.68 -17.29 -33.32
N GLU A 284 28.35 -16.16 -33.56
CA GLU A 284 29.82 -16.04 -33.59
C GLU A 284 30.30 -15.01 -32.54
N ALA A 285 31.51 -15.17 -32.00
CA ALA A 285 32.13 -14.23 -31.05
C ALA A 285 33.64 -14.03 -31.28
N LYS A 286 34.18 -12.83 -30.96
CA LYS A 286 35.62 -12.49 -31.01
C LYS A 286 36.04 -11.44 -29.95
N LEU A 287 37.34 -11.25 -29.73
CA LEU A 287 37.92 -10.18 -28.88
C LEU A 287 37.77 -8.79 -29.52
N LEU A 288 37.58 -7.77 -28.67
CA LEU A 288 37.59 -6.35 -29.07
C LEU A 288 39.05 -5.88 -29.20
N ASP A 289 39.40 -5.32 -30.36
CA ASP A 289 40.72 -4.73 -30.59
C ASP A 289 40.80 -3.37 -29.89
N ASN A 290 41.81 -3.18 -29.03
CA ASN A 290 41.92 -2.01 -28.14
C ASN A 290 42.59 -0.77 -28.79
N ASP A 291 42.84 -0.80 -30.09
CA ASP A 291 43.49 0.30 -30.80
C ASP A 291 42.61 0.76 -31.97
N ASN A 292 41.80 1.80 -31.78
CA ASN A 292 41.81 3.00 -32.63
C ASN A 292 40.74 4.04 -32.23
N LYS A 293 41.19 5.29 -32.23
CA LYS A 293 40.43 6.53 -32.13
C LYS A 293 39.49 6.68 -33.34
N GLU A 294 38.40 7.43 -33.13
CA GLU A 294 37.41 7.91 -34.12
C GLU A 294 36.28 6.94 -34.53
N GLN A 295 35.15 7.04 -33.83
CA GLN A 295 33.84 7.46 -34.38
C GLN A 295 32.79 7.31 -33.27
N SER A 296 32.43 8.45 -32.68
CA SER A 296 31.39 8.55 -31.66
C SER A 296 30.00 8.32 -32.27
N THR A 297 29.39 7.18 -31.96
CA THR A 297 27.92 7.07 -31.91
C THR A 297 27.47 7.40 -30.50
N SER A 298 26.73 8.48 -30.36
CA SER A 298 26.13 8.98 -29.13
C SER A 298 25.14 7.98 -28.55
N ASN A 299 25.53 7.28 -27.46
CA ASN A 299 24.68 6.87 -26.32
C ASN A 299 25.39 5.88 -25.37
N ASP A 300 26.58 6.21 -24.86
CA ASP A 300 27.16 5.41 -23.78
C ASP A 300 27.41 6.26 -22.52
N MET A 301 26.79 5.80 -21.43
CA MET A 301 27.05 6.24 -20.06
C MET A 301 28.48 5.91 -19.67
N ILE A 302 29.17 6.91 -19.12
CA ILE A 302 30.49 6.75 -18.50
C ILE A 302 30.31 6.00 -17.17
N PRO A 303 31.02 4.89 -16.92
CA PRO A 303 31.08 4.30 -15.58
C PRO A 303 32.03 5.14 -14.72
N ILE A 304 31.53 5.73 -13.65
CA ILE A 304 32.36 6.25 -12.57
C ILE A 304 32.87 5.04 -11.78
N SER A 305 34.17 4.76 -11.88
CA SER A 305 34.86 3.82 -11.02
C SER A 305 34.91 4.39 -9.59
N THR A 306 34.32 3.68 -8.64
CA THR A 306 34.64 3.85 -7.22
C THR A 306 36.07 3.39 -7.00
N ASP A 307 36.98 4.35 -6.79
CA ASP A 307 38.25 4.18 -6.06
C ASP A 307 39.00 5.53 -6.04
N VAL A 308 38.61 6.49 -5.16
CA VAL A 308 39.52 7.54 -4.66
C VAL A 308 39.08 8.01 -3.27
N ASP A 309 40.08 8.18 -2.40
CA ASP A 309 40.06 8.46 -0.97
C ASP A 309 39.15 9.60 -0.45
N GLU A 310 38.71 9.41 0.78
CA GLU A 310 37.66 10.12 1.53
C GLU A 310 38.07 11.50 2.11
N GLN A 311 38.97 12.25 1.48
CA GLN A 311 39.43 13.54 2.03
C GLN A 311 39.63 14.63 0.98
N GLU A 312 38.55 15.21 0.45
CA GLU A 312 38.49 16.63 0.05
C GLU A 312 37.04 17.03 -0.35
N ARG A 313 36.32 17.69 0.56
CA ARG A 313 34.98 18.23 0.29
C ARG A 313 35.10 19.48 -0.59
N ILE A 314 34.62 19.39 -1.83
CA ILE A 314 34.53 20.52 -2.76
C ILE A 314 33.44 21.49 -2.24
N SER A 315 33.83 22.70 -1.84
CA SER A 315 32.90 23.76 -1.40
C SER A 315 32.35 24.57 -2.58
N LYS A 316 31.14 25.12 -2.41
CA LYS A 316 30.40 25.96 -3.38
C LYS A 316 31.22 27.15 -3.91
N GLU A 317 32.15 27.66 -3.11
CA GLU A 317 33.06 28.77 -3.46
C GLU A 317 34.13 28.40 -4.50
N ASN A 318 34.43 27.11 -4.69
CA ASN A 318 35.37 26.64 -5.72
C ASN A 318 34.69 26.50 -7.09
N LEU A 319 33.38 26.20 -7.11
CA LEU A 319 32.57 26.17 -8.33
C LEU A 319 32.29 27.58 -8.86
N GLU A 320 31.97 28.53 -7.98
CA GLU A 320 31.71 29.92 -8.39
C GLU A 320 32.95 30.61 -8.98
N ARG A 321 34.16 30.30 -8.49
CA ARG A 321 35.42 30.76 -9.08
C ARG A 321 35.74 30.12 -10.43
N ALA A 322 35.30 28.88 -10.67
CA ALA A 322 35.49 28.21 -11.96
C ALA A 322 34.57 28.80 -13.05
N PHE A 323 33.37 29.25 -12.67
CA PHE A 323 32.43 29.91 -13.60
C PHE A 323 32.79 31.37 -13.90
N ALA A 324 33.47 32.08 -12.99
CA ALA A 324 33.85 33.48 -13.19
C ALA A 324 34.97 33.70 -14.23
N ASN A 325 35.66 32.65 -14.67
CA ASN A 325 36.77 32.73 -15.63
C ASN A 325 36.38 32.38 -17.08
N LEU A 326 35.08 32.23 -17.39
CA LEU A 326 34.60 31.97 -18.74
C LEU A 326 33.92 33.22 -19.30
N ASP A 327 34.72 34.09 -19.92
CA ASP A 327 34.25 35.25 -20.66
C ASP A 327 33.69 34.78 -22.02
N PHE A 328 32.37 34.77 -22.17
CA PHE A 328 31.71 34.58 -23.48
C PHE A 328 31.19 35.93 -23.99
N THR A 329 31.86 36.47 -25.01
CA THR A 329 31.34 37.60 -25.80
C THR A 329 30.32 37.11 -26.83
N LYS A 330 29.28 37.91 -27.07
CA LYS A 330 28.09 37.61 -27.89
C LYS A 330 28.32 37.37 -29.41
N ASP A 331 29.55 37.18 -29.86
CA ASP A 331 29.88 37.09 -31.29
C ASP A 331 30.19 35.66 -31.80
N ASP A 332 30.15 34.62 -30.96
CA ASP A 332 30.50 33.24 -31.38
C ASP A 332 29.31 32.38 -31.87
N VAL A 333 28.13 32.97 -32.10
CA VAL A 333 27.04 32.28 -32.82
C VAL A 333 27.22 32.50 -34.33
N ILE A 334 28.17 31.79 -34.92
CA ILE A 334 28.14 31.49 -36.36
C ILE A 334 27.50 30.12 -36.50
N THR A 335 26.22 30.10 -36.90
CA THR A 335 25.55 28.92 -37.43
C THR A 335 26.25 28.53 -38.73
N ASP A 336 27.23 27.63 -38.66
CA ASP A 336 27.92 27.14 -39.83
C ASP A 336 27.00 26.14 -40.56
N GLN A 337 26.17 26.67 -41.46
CA GLN A 337 25.21 25.93 -42.29
C GLN A 337 25.89 24.76 -43.03
N LYS A 338 27.19 24.88 -43.32
CA LYS A 338 28.01 23.81 -43.89
C LYS A 338 28.12 22.58 -43.00
N HIS A 339 28.20 22.74 -41.67
CA HIS A 339 28.30 21.62 -40.76
C HIS A 339 26.97 20.86 -40.67
N GLU A 340 25.84 21.58 -40.65
CA GLU A 340 24.51 20.95 -40.74
C GLU A 340 24.30 20.20 -42.06
N ASP A 341 24.73 20.80 -43.18
CA ASP A 341 24.58 20.18 -44.50
C ASP A 341 25.52 18.97 -44.67
N GLU A 342 26.74 19.02 -44.11
CA GLU A 342 27.67 17.89 -44.06
C GLU A 342 27.17 16.73 -43.18
N VAL A 343 26.51 17.05 -42.06
CA VAL A 343 25.91 16.02 -41.18
C VAL A 343 24.69 15.41 -41.87
N LYS A 344 23.80 16.22 -42.50
CA LYS A 344 22.66 15.70 -43.27
C LYS A 344 23.10 14.84 -44.47
N ALA A 345 24.23 15.17 -45.11
CA ALA A 345 24.78 14.37 -46.20
C ALA A 345 25.37 13.01 -45.75
N LYS A 346 25.69 12.85 -44.45
CA LYS A 346 26.20 11.60 -43.87
C LYS A 346 25.10 10.60 -43.48
N PHE A 347 23.83 11.02 -43.43
CA PHE A 347 22.70 10.15 -43.12
C PHE A 347 21.79 10.00 -44.35
N ARG A 348 21.40 8.76 -44.67
CA ARG A 348 20.40 8.52 -45.72
C ARG A 348 19.05 9.08 -45.27
N GLY A 349 18.39 9.85 -46.15
CA GLY A 349 17.08 10.42 -45.85
C GLY A 349 16.02 9.33 -45.71
N TYR A 350 15.08 9.52 -44.78
CA TYR A 350 13.97 8.59 -44.54
C TYR A 350 13.21 8.25 -45.84
N ASP A 351 13.03 9.21 -46.75
CA ASP A 351 12.35 9.01 -48.04
C ASP A 351 13.13 8.14 -49.04
N GLU A 352 14.46 8.14 -48.95
CA GLU A 352 15.34 7.34 -49.79
C GLU A 352 15.37 5.89 -49.30
N LEU A 353 15.45 5.69 -47.98
CA LEU A 353 15.28 4.39 -47.34
C LEU A 353 13.89 3.81 -47.63
N LYS A 354 12.83 4.63 -47.60
CA LYS A 354 11.46 4.20 -47.91
C LYS A 354 11.32 3.67 -49.34
N LYS A 355 11.95 4.31 -50.32
CA LYS A 355 12.00 3.82 -51.71
C LYS A 355 12.79 2.51 -51.87
N ASP A 356 13.93 2.39 -51.21
CA ASP A 356 14.74 1.17 -51.23
C ASP A 356 13.98 -0.01 -50.59
N PHE A 357 13.24 0.22 -49.50
CA PHE A 357 12.42 -0.79 -48.83
C PHE A 357 11.11 -1.13 -49.57
N GLU A 358 10.50 -0.16 -50.26
CA GLU A 358 9.39 -0.39 -51.20
C GLU A 358 9.82 -1.31 -52.36
N SER A 359 11.07 -1.18 -52.83
CA SER A 359 11.63 -2.07 -53.85
C SER A 359 11.86 -3.52 -53.35
N MET A 360 11.95 -3.71 -52.02
CA MET A 360 12.06 -5.02 -51.35
C MET A 360 10.73 -5.54 -50.78
N ASN A 361 9.60 -4.87 -51.07
CA ASN A 361 8.27 -5.24 -50.61
C ASN A 361 8.12 -5.32 -49.08
N MET A 362 8.92 -4.56 -48.32
CA MET A 362 8.81 -4.39 -46.87
C MET A 362 8.41 -2.95 -46.56
N LYS A 363 7.18 -2.70 -46.09
CA LYS A 363 6.75 -1.36 -45.66
C LYS A 363 7.37 -1.05 -44.29
N VAL A 364 8.41 -0.22 -44.25
CA VAL A 364 8.94 0.33 -42.98
C VAL A 364 8.00 1.43 -42.51
N GLN A 365 7.32 1.21 -41.39
CA GLN A 365 6.48 2.20 -40.72
C GLN A 365 7.19 2.72 -39.48
N THR A 366 7.05 4.01 -39.18
CA THR A 366 7.53 4.57 -37.90
C THR A 366 6.58 4.23 -36.76
N ASP A 367 7.07 4.22 -35.53
CA ASP A 367 6.22 4.00 -34.34
C ASP A 367 5.06 4.99 -34.26
N GLN A 368 5.26 6.25 -34.67
CA GLN A 368 4.19 7.25 -34.72
C GLN A 368 3.11 6.92 -35.76
N GLU A 369 3.51 6.45 -36.94
CA GLU A 369 2.57 5.99 -37.98
C GLU A 369 1.80 4.75 -37.51
N ILE A 370 2.48 3.80 -36.86
CA ILE A 370 1.87 2.59 -36.29
C ILE A 370 0.87 2.97 -35.19
N LEU A 371 1.25 3.82 -34.25
CA LEU A 371 0.35 4.30 -33.18
C LEU A 371 -0.87 5.01 -33.75
N THR A 372 -0.69 5.82 -34.78
CA THR A 372 -1.80 6.53 -35.45
C THR A 372 -2.75 5.55 -36.13
N ASP A 373 -2.23 4.54 -36.82
CA ASP A 373 -3.02 3.47 -37.44
C ASP A 373 -3.76 2.63 -36.39
N LEU A 374 -3.09 2.24 -35.30
CA LEU A 374 -3.70 1.51 -34.18
C LEU A 374 -4.83 2.31 -33.52
N MET A 375 -4.62 3.61 -33.27
CA MET A 375 -5.68 4.50 -32.74
C MET A 375 -6.88 4.60 -33.69
N ASN A 376 -6.63 4.72 -35.00
CA ASN A 376 -7.70 4.79 -35.99
C ASN A 376 -8.48 3.47 -36.07
N LYS A 377 -7.77 2.33 -36.14
CA LYS A 377 -8.39 1.00 -36.08
C LYS A 377 -9.21 0.81 -34.82
N LEU A 378 -8.71 1.26 -33.68
CA LEU A 378 -9.41 1.17 -32.40
C LEU A 378 -10.71 1.98 -32.37
N ARG A 379 -10.73 3.15 -33.04
CA ARG A 379 -11.93 3.99 -33.19
C ARG A 379 -12.99 3.39 -34.11
N THR A 380 -12.56 2.65 -35.15
CA THR A 380 -13.47 2.13 -36.18
C THR A 380 -13.99 0.72 -35.89
N THR A 381 -13.25 -0.06 -35.13
CA THR A 381 -13.59 -1.46 -34.85
C THR A 381 -14.65 -1.57 -33.76
N ASP A 382 -15.70 -2.36 -34.02
CA ASP A 382 -16.71 -2.77 -33.04
C ASP A 382 -16.49 -4.16 -32.44
N ASN A 383 -15.59 -4.95 -33.03
CA ASN A 383 -15.25 -6.29 -32.54
C ASN A 383 -14.33 -6.24 -31.32
N ASN A 384 -14.75 -6.89 -30.23
CA ASN A 384 -13.99 -6.93 -28.98
C ASN A 384 -12.65 -7.67 -29.07
N GLU A 385 -12.53 -8.74 -29.88
CA GLU A 385 -11.26 -9.46 -30.05
C GLU A 385 -10.23 -8.62 -30.81
N ASP A 386 -10.70 -7.88 -31.82
CA ASP A 386 -9.85 -6.95 -32.56
C ASP A 386 -9.41 -5.80 -31.65
N ARG A 387 -10.33 -5.23 -30.85
CA ARG A 387 -9.99 -4.22 -29.82
C ARG A 387 -8.94 -4.72 -28.86
N LYS A 388 -9.08 -5.96 -28.37
CA LYS A 388 -8.12 -6.59 -27.46
C LYS A 388 -6.73 -6.72 -28.09
N THR A 389 -6.66 -7.16 -29.35
CA THR A 389 -5.38 -7.28 -30.08
C THR A 389 -4.74 -5.90 -30.24
N ILE A 390 -5.50 -4.90 -30.69
CA ILE A 390 -5.02 -3.53 -30.86
C ILE A 390 -4.55 -2.92 -29.53
N LEU A 391 -5.29 -3.14 -28.44
CA LEU A 391 -4.91 -2.64 -27.12
C LEU A 391 -3.65 -3.31 -26.56
N THR A 392 -3.42 -4.58 -26.92
CA THR A 392 -2.18 -5.29 -26.57
C THR A 392 -0.99 -4.70 -27.32
N ASP A 393 -1.16 -4.43 -28.62
CA ASP A 393 -0.11 -3.77 -29.41
C ASP A 393 0.15 -2.35 -28.90
N LEU A 394 -0.90 -1.58 -28.59
CA LEU A 394 -0.76 -0.25 -27.99
C LEU A 394 0.00 -0.31 -26.67
N GLU A 395 -0.31 -1.26 -25.79
CA GLU A 395 0.40 -1.41 -24.52
C GLU A 395 1.91 -1.63 -24.73
N TYR A 396 2.31 -2.44 -25.70
CA TYR A 396 3.72 -2.64 -26.05
C TYR A 396 4.42 -1.33 -26.46
N TYR A 397 3.81 -0.54 -27.35
CA TYR A 397 4.41 0.72 -27.81
C TYR A 397 4.41 1.80 -26.73
N LEU A 398 3.41 1.81 -25.84
CA LEU A 398 3.26 2.83 -24.79
C LEU A 398 4.25 2.66 -23.64
N HIS A 399 4.96 1.54 -23.54
CA HIS A 399 6.12 1.42 -22.63
C HIS A 399 7.28 2.33 -23.03
N GLN A 400 7.36 2.73 -24.30
CA GLN A 400 8.40 3.64 -24.76
C GLN A 400 8.03 5.10 -24.44
N TYR A 401 8.96 5.83 -23.86
CA TYR A 401 8.73 7.16 -23.29
C TYR A 401 8.17 8.18 -24.30
N ASP A 402 8.77 8.27 -25.50
CA ASP A 402 8.36 9.23 -26.54
C ASP A 402 7.03 8.84 -27.21
N ASN A 403 6.80 7.54 -27.39
CA ASN A 403 5.56 7.01 -27.94
C ASN A 403 4.37 7.31 -27.02
N ALA A 404 4.54 7.18 -25.70
CA ALA A 404 3.51 7.52 -24.72
C ALA A 404 3.17 9.02 -24.76
N ILE A 405 4.16 9.89 -24.94
CA ILE A 405 3.95 11.35 -25.08
C ILE A 405 3.17 11.64 -26.35
N PHE A 406 3.61 11.10 -27.48
CA PHE A 406 2.95 11.27 -28.78
C PHE A 406 1.50 10.79 -28.74
N PHE A 407 1.27 9.60 -28.19
CA PHE A 407 -0.08 9.06 -28.01
C PHE A 407 -0.97 9.99 -27.18
N ALA A 408 -0.43 10.54 -26.08
CA ALA A 408 -1.16 11.47 -25.24
C ALA A 408 -1.39 12.84 -25.90
N ASP A 409 -0.48 13.33 -26.75
CA ASP A 409 -0.67 14.55 -27.56
C ASP A 409 -1.77 14.39 -28.61
N ASN A 410 -1.99 13.16 -29.10
CA ASN A 410 -2.95 12.84 -30.15
C ASN A 410 -4.29 12.28 -29.61
N ASN A 411 -4.73 12.78 -28.45
CA ASN A 411 -5.99 12.40 -27.80
C ASN A 411 -6.16 10.88 -27.55
N GLY A 412 -5.05 10.16 -27.38
CA GLY A 412 -5.05 8.73 -27.10
C GLY A 412 -5.58 8.41 -25.71
N LEU A 413 -5.32 9.26 -24.72
CA LEU A 413 -5.79 9.05 -23.33
C LEU A 413 -7.31 9.11 -23.24
N GLU A 414 -7.94 10.08 -23.92
CA GLU A 414 -9.39 10.23 -23.97
C GLU A 414 -10.06 9.04 -24.67
N LEU A 415 -9.42 8.50 -25.72
CA LEU A 415 -9.87 7.29 -26.38
C LEU A 415 -9.88 6.10 -25.41
N LEU A 416 -8.81 5.90 -24.63
CA LEU A 416 -8.76 4.83 -23.63
C LEU A 416 -9.75 5.09 -22.47
N MET A 417 -9.96 6.34 -22.07
CA MET A 417 -10.95 6.71 -21.05
C MET A 417 -12.37 6.33 -21.48
N GLN A 418 -12.72 6.55 -22.76
CA GLN A 418 -14.01 6.14 -23.33
C GLN A 418 -14.20 4.62 -23.31
N LEU A 419 -13.15 3.86 -23.65
CA LEU A 419 -13.19 2.39 -23.65
C LEU A 419 -13.35 1.80 -22.25
N LEU A 420 -12.76 2.44 -21.23
CA LEU A 420 -12.97 2.07 -19.82
C LEU A 420 -14.42 2.23 -19.35
N ASN A 421 -15.18 3.16 -19.95
CA ASN A 421 -16.56 3.48 -19.61
C ASN A 421 -17.60 2.60 -20.35
N THR A 422 -17.15 1.69 -21.22
CA THR A 422 -18.05 0.75 -21.89
C THR A 422 -18.75 -0.15 -20.86
N THR A 423 -20.01 -0.55 -21.12
CA THR A 423 -20.86 -1.29 -20.17
C THR A 423 -20.11 -2.46 -19.54
N ASN A 424 -20.39 -2.76 -18.25
CA ASN A 424 -19.77 -3.81 -17.41
C ASN A 424 -19.83 -5.25 -17.97
N THR A 425 -20.17 -5.44 -19.23
CA THR A 425 -20.22 -6.70 -19.96
C THR A 425 -18.92 -7.04 -20.69
N ASN A 426 -18.00 -6.08 -20.91
CA ASN A 426 -16.76 -6.28 -21.68
C ASN A 426 -15.50 -6.22 -20.80
N ASN A 427 -15.32 -7.20 -19.90
CA ASN A 427 -14.20 -7.23 -18.96
C ASN A 427 -12.83 -7.28 -19.65
N ASP A 428 -12.70 -8.00 -20.77
CA ASP A 428 -11.43 -8.09 -21.49
C ASP A 428 -10.97 -6.76 -22.07
N VAL A 429 -11.84 -6.03 -22.77
CA VAL A 429 -11.50 -4.71 -23.33
C VAL A 429 -11.07 -3.75 -22.21
N ARG A 430 -11.80 -3.74 -21.08
CA ARG A 430 -11.46 -2.91 -19.92
C ARG A 430 -10.13 -3.32 -19.28
N HIS A 431 -9.82 -4.61 -19.26
CA HIS A 431 -8.54 -5.15 -18.80
C HIS A 431 -7.36 -4.62 -19.63
N PHE A 432 -7.41 -4.79 -20.95
CA PHE A 432 -6.33 -4.36 -21.85
C PHE A 432 -6.25 -2.84 -21.96
N THR A 433 -7.38 -2.14 -21.88
CA THR A 433 -7.40 -0.67 -21.82
C THR A 433 -6.69 -0.14 -20.56
N SER A 434 -6.93 -0.78 -19.41
CA SER A 434 -6.25 -0.41 -18.15
C SER A 434 -4.74 -0.65 -18.23
N LEU A 435 -4.31 -1.72 -18.90
CA LEU A 435 -2.89 -2.03 -19.12
C LEU A 435 -2.22 -0.96 -20.01
N ALA A 436 -2.82 -0.64 -21.15
CA ALA A 436 -2.32 0.40 -22.05
C ALA A 436 -2.22 1.77 -21.36
N LEU A 437 -3.24 2.16 -20.58
CA LEU A 437 -3.19 3.38 -19.76
C LEU A 437 -2.08 3.33 -18.70
N GLY A 438 -1.92 2.17 -18.05
CA GLY A 438 -0.91 1.98 -17.04
C GLY A 438 0.50 2.14 -17.60
N ALA A 439 0.77 1.55 -18.77
CA ALA A 439 2.03 1.70 -19.52
C ALA A 439 2.28 3.17 -19.90
N ALA A 440 1.27 3.87 -20.42
CA ALA A 440 1.40 5.28 -20.80
C ALA A 440 1.77 6.20 -19.62
N PHE A 441 1.21 5.97 -18.43
CA PHE A 441 1.51 6.78 -17.24
C PHE A 441 2.85 6.42 -16.58
N GLN A 442 3.31 5.19 -16.74
CA GLN A 442 4.42 4.65 -15.97
C GLN A 442 5.73 5.41 -16.20
N GLY A 443 6.22 6.08 -15.16
CA GLY A 443 7.50 6.79 -15.22
C GLY A 443 7.52 7.99 -16.19
N ASN A 444 6.36 8.50 -16.60
CA ASN A 444 6.27 9.58 -17.57
C ASN A 444 5.52 10.81 -17.03
N PRO A 445 6.22 11.80 -16.43
CA PRO A 445 5.59 12.98 -15.82
C PRO A 445 4.76 13.82 -16.80
N LYS A 446 5.14 13.88 -18.09
CA LYS A 446 4.38 14.63 -19.11
C LYS A 446 3.03 13.97 -19.38
N VAL A 447 3.00 12.65 -19.50
CA VAL A 447 1.76 11.90 -19.70
C VAL A 447 0.91 11.86 -18.43
N GLN A 448 1.53 11.71 -17.26
CA GLN A 448 0.84 11.84 -15.95
C GLN A 448 0.18 13.22 -15.80
N SER A 449 0.86 14.31 -16.18
CA SER A 449 0.28 15.65 -16.13
C SER A 449 -0.93 15.80 -17.05
N LYS A 450 -0.85 15.29 -18.29
CA LYS A 450 -2.00 15.27 -19.20
C LYS A 450 -3.16 14.44 -18.64
N GLY A 451 -2.87 13.25 -18.10
CA GLY A 451 -3.87 12.41 -17.44
C GLY A 451 -4.53 13.10 -16.25
N PHE A 452 -3.75 13.81 -15.43
CA PHE A 452 -4.27 14.60 -14.32
C PHE A 452 -5.21 15.71 -14.79
N ASN A 453 -4.82 16.47 -15.83
CA ASN A 453 -5.65 17.52 -16.42
C ASN A 453 -6.96 16.97 -17.02
N LEU A 454 -6.96 15.72 -17.48
CA LEU A 454 -8.14 15.00 -17.95
C LEU A 454 -8.99 14.39 -16.81
N ASN A 455 -8.66 14.67 -15.54
CA ASN A 455 -9.35 14.18 -14.35
C ASN A 455 -9.32 12.64 -14.18
N PHE A 456 -8.24 11.97 -14.58
CA PHE A 456 -8.12 10.52 -14.42
C PHE A 456 -8.15 10.06 -12.94
N VAL A 457 -7.63 10.84 -11.99
CA VAL A 457 -7.60 10.46 -10.57
C VAL A 457 -9.02 10.23 -10.00
N PRO A 458 -9.92 11.22 -9.99
CA PRO A 458 -11.29 11.01 -9.51
C PRO A 458 -12.07 10.01 -10.37
N TYR A 459 -11.80 9.94 -11.67
CA TYR A 459 -12.43 8.98 -12.57
C TYR A 459 -12.09 7.53 -12.21
N LEU A 460 -10.81 7.21 -12.00
CA LEU A 460 -10.34 5.88 -11.62
C LEU A 460 -10.83 5.49 -10.22
N LEU A 461 -10.86 6.43 -9.26
CA LEU A 461 -11.44 6.19 -7.94
C LEU A 461 -12.92 5.83 -8.00
N ARG A 462 -13.69 6.52 -8.85
CA ARG A 462 -15.10 6.18 -9.08
C ARG A 462 -15.26 4.78 -9.68
N LEU A 463 -14.46 4.44 -10.69
CA LEU A 463 -14.49 3.11 -11.30
C LEU A 463 -14.14 2.02 -10.28
N LEU A 464 -13.11 2.21 -9.46
CA LEU A 464 -12.72 1.27 -8.40
C LEU A 464 -13.84 1.01 -7.38
N ASN A 465 -14.65 2.03 -7.06
CA ASN A 465 -15.76 1.90 -6.11
C ASN A 465 -16.98 1.18 -6.70
N ILE A 466 -17.20 1.26 -8.01
CA ILE A 466 -18.35 0.64 -8.71
C ILE A 466 -18.01 -0.77 -9.20
N GLU A 467 -16.74 -1.03 -9.51
CA GLU A 467 -16.29 -2.31 -10.04
C GLU A 467 -16.59 -3.46 -9.08
N THR A 468 -17.04 -4.59 -9.62
CA THR A 468 -17.31 -5.82 -8.86
C THR A 468 -16.28 -6.90 -9.14
N ASP A 469 -15.64 -6.90 -10.32
CA ASP A 469 -14.62 -7.87 -10.68
C ASP A 469 -13.25 -7.49 -10.08
N ASN A 470 -12.73 -8.36 -9.20
CA ASN A 470 -11.45 -8.16 -8.53
C ASN A 470 -10.26 -8.13 -9.50
N ASN A 471 -10.33 -8.80 -10.65
CA ASN A 471 -9.26 -8.73 -11.66
C ASN A 471 -9.23 -7.36 -12.34
N ILE A 472 -10.40 -6.76 -12.58
CA ILE A 472 -10.48 -5.42 -13.14
C ILE A 472 -10.10 -4.38 -12.07
N LYS A 473 -10.54 -4.53 -10.82
CA LYS A 473 -10.04 -3.69 -9.71
C LYS A 473 -8.52 -3.73 -9.61
N PHE A 474 -7.90 -4.91 -9.73
CA PHE A 474 -6.44 -5.06 -9.72
C PHE A 474 -5.77 -4.26 -10.85
N ARG A 475 -6.33 -4.28 -12.06
CA ARG A 475 -5.80 -3.50 -13.18
C ARG A 475 -6.05 -2.00 -13.06
N LEU A 476 -7.25 -1.58 -12.64
CA LEU A 476 -7.55 -0.17 -12.38
C LEU A 476 -6.66 0.41 -11.28
N LEU A 477 -6.37 -0.39 -10.25
CA LEU A 477 -5.46 0.00 -9.17
C LEU A 477 -4.01 0.10 -9.67
N PHE A 478 -3.60 -0.78 -10.60
CA PHE A 478 -2.31 -0.64 -11.30
C PHE A 478 -2.25 0.69 -12.07
N THR A 479 -3.26 1.01 -12.88
CA THR A 479 -3.32 2.28 -13.63
C THR A 479 -3.31 3.50 -12.70
N LEU A 480 -4.06 3.47 -11.60
CA LEU A 480 -4.05 4.53 -10.60
C LEU A 480 -2.66 4.65 -9.96
N SER A 481 -2.01 3.53 -9.62
CA SER A 481 -0.68 3.55 -9.02
C SER A 481 0.37 4.20 -9.94
N THR A 482 0.35 3.89 -11.25
CA THR A 482 1.31 4.49 -12.19
C THR A 482 1.06 5.97 -12.43
N LEU A 483 -0.18 6.45 -12.26
CA LEU A 483 -0.50 7.88 -12.31
C LEU A 483 -0.03 8.66 -11.06
N LEU A 484 -0.02 8.01 -9.89
CA LEU A 484 0.30 8.67 -8.61
C LEU A 484 1.79 8.70 -8.28
N ARG A 485 2.53 7.64 -8.65
CA ARG A 485 3.95 7.51 -8.29
C ARG A 485 4.80 8.65 -8.84
N ASN A 486 5.66 9.21 -8.00
CA ASN A 486 6.53 10.35 -8.26
C ASN A 486 5.82 11.61 -8.79
N TYR A 487 4.52 11.76 -8.50
CA TYR A 487 3.73 12.88 -8.99
C TYR A 487 2.84 13.52 -7.90
N PRO A 488 3.37 14.50 -7.13
CA PRO A 488 2.71 15.02 -5.92
C PRO A 488 1.33 15.64 -6.18
N GLN A 489 1.12 16.30 -7.32
CA GLN A 489 -0.19 16.89 -7.65
C GLN A 489 -1.30 15.83 -7.77
N ALA A 490 -1.01 14.69 -8.38
CA ALA A 490 -1.97 13.59 -8.45
C ALA A 490 -2.19 12.92 -7.09
N GLN A 491 -1.15 12.81 -6.26
CA GLN A 491 -1.28 12.29 -4.89
C GLN A 491 -2.15 13.18 -4.01
N MET A 492 -2.00 14.50 -4.12
CA MET A 492 -2.85 15.47 -3.42
C MET A 492 -4.32 15.30 -3.84
N SER A 493 -4.60 15.29 -5.14
CA SER A 493 -5.94 15.05 -5.67
C SER A 493 -6.51 13.68 -5.24
N PHE A 494 -5.66 12.64 -5.19
CA PHE A 494 -6.06 11.32 -4.71
C PHE A 494 -6.51 11.36 -3.25
N VAL A 495 -5.78 12.07 -2.37
CA VAL A 495 -6.18 12.24 -0.97
C VAL A 495 -7.47 13.08 -0.86
N GLU A 496 -7.57 14.18 -1.59
CA GLU A 496 -8.75 15.08 -1.59
C GLU A 496 -10.04 14.37 -2.04
N HIS A 497 -9.94 13.45 -2.99
CA HIS A 497 -11.07 12.68 -3.51
C HIS A 497 -11.35 11.37 -2.74
N GLY A 498 -10.83 11.24 -1.51
CA GLY A 498 -11.10 10.08 -0.65
C GLY A 498 -10.40 8.80 -1.11
N GLY A 499 -9.29 8.92 -1.83
CA GLY A 499 -8.56 7.78 -2.36
C GLY A 499 -8.07 6.82 -1.28
N ILE A 500 -7.61 7.34 -0.14
CA ILE A 500 -7.20 6.52 1.02
C ILE A 500 -8.36 5.66 1.52
N GLU A 501 -9.56 6.24 1.64
CA GLU A 501 -10.77 5.53 2.06
C GLU A 501 -11.14 4.43 1.05
N THR A 502 -11.07 4.71 -0.25
CA THR A 502 -11.29 3.71 -1.31
C THR A 502 -10.29 2.55 -1.22
N ILE A 503 -9.01 2.83 -0.99
CA ILE A 503 -8.00 1.78 -0.85
C ILE A 503 -8.22 0.94 0.42
N VAL A 504 -8.51 1.58 1.55
CA VAL A 504 -8.85 0.88 2.81
C VAL A 504 -10.05 -0.04 2.60
N LYS A 505 -11.09 0.46 1.94
CA LYS A 505 -12.29 -0.31 1.60
C LYS A 505 -11.97 -1.52 0.72
N ILE A 506 -11.18 -1.33 -0.35
CA ILE A 506 -10.76 -2.43 -1.22
C ILE A 506 -9.96 -3.46 -0.41
N PHE A 507 -9.04 -3.01 0.45
CA PHE A 507 -8.24 -3.90 1.28
C PHE A 507 -9.09 -4.77 2.22
N ASP A 508 -10.14 -4.19 2.80
CA ASP A 508 -11.08 -4.90 3.69
C ASP A 508 -12.04 -5.85 2.94
N GLU A 509 -12.51 -5.46 1.75
CA GLU A 509 -13.45 -6.25 0.94
C GLU A 509 -12.77 -7.47 0.28
N THR A 510 -11.45 -7.45 0.13
CA THR A 510 -10.70 -8.40 -0.71
C THR A 510 -9.95 -9.46 0.09
N LYS A 511 -10.43 -9.83 1.29
CA LYS A 511 -9.83 -10.86 2.17
C LYS A 511 -9.52 -12.19 1.47
N SER A 512 -10.26 -12.55 0.43
CA SER A 512 -10.05 -13.77 -0.36
C SER A 512 -9.10 -13.58 -1.56
N HIS A 513 -8.84 -12.34 -1.99
CA HIS A 513 -8.13 -12.00 -3.22
C HIS A 513 -6.78 -11.31 -2.94
N TYR A 514 -5.82 -12.10 -2.44
CA TYR A 514 -4.52 -11.63 -1.95
C TYR A 514 -3.73 -10.74 -2.93
N LYS A 515 -3.79 -10.99 -4.25
CA LYS A 515 -3.08 -10.15 -5.25
C LYS A 515 -3.55 -8.69 -5.20
N LEU A 516 -4.85 -8.49 -4.96
CA LEU A 516 -5.44 -7.16 -4.89
C LEU A 516 -5.08 -6.47 -3.57
N GLN A 517 -5.09 -7.21 -2.45
CA GLN A 517 -4.59 -6.72 -1.17
C GLN A 517 -3.11 -6.32 -1.24
N MET A 518 -2.25 -7.15 -1.84
CA MET A 518 -0.84 -6.83 -2.03
C MET A 518 -0.67 -5.57 -2.85
N ARG A 519 -1.46 -5.40 -3.92
CA ARG A 519 -1.39 -4.18 -4.73
C ARG A 519 -1.78 -2.92 -3.94
N THR A 520 -2.75 -3.02 -3.03
CA THR A 520 -3.10 -1.89 -2.15
C THR A 520 -1.99 -1.58 -1.15
N ILE A 521 -1.29 -2.60 -0.65
CA ILE A 521 -0.15 -2.46 0.25
C ILE A 521 1.03 -1.80 -0.47
N GLU A 522 1.40 -2.33 -1.65
CA GLU A 522 2.46 -1.79 -2.51
C GLU A 522 2.21 -0.31 -2.79
N LEU A 523 1.00 0.03 -3.27
CA LEU A 523 0.66 1.42 -3.56
C LEU A 523 0.83 2.30 -2.33
N MET A 524 0.24 1.95 -1.18
CA MET A 524 0.40 2.76 0.02
C MET A 524 1.87 2.92 0.38
N GLY A 525 2.64 1.85 0.24
CA GLY A 525 4.04 1.86 0.53
C GLY A 525 4.91 2.71 -0.34
N ASP A 526 4.70 2.67 -1.65
CA ASP A 526 5.41 3.52 -2.58
C ASP A 526 5.15 4.99 -2.23
N LEU A 527 3.89 5.37 -1.97
CA LEU A 527 3.53 6.75 -1.66
C LEU A 527 4.13 7.24 -0.33
N ILE A 528 4.26 6.36 0.67
CA ILE A 528 4.90 6.69 1.95
C ILE A 528 6.42 6.82 1.76
N ALA A 529 7.04 5.85 1.08
CA ALA A 529 8.48 5.84 0.83
C ALA A 529 8.93 7.04 -0.03
N GLU A 530 8.12 7.45 -1.00
CA GLU A 530 8.37 8.66 -1.80
C GLU A 530 8.44 9.90 -0.91
N LYS A 531 7.58 10.04 0.10
CA LYS A 531 7.63 11.16 1.04
C LYS A 531 8.86 11.11 1.95
N ASP A 532 9.25 9.92 2.39
CA ASP A 532 10.31 9.72 3.38
C ASP A 532 11.72 9.84 2.78
N ASN A 533 11.90 9.49 1.50
CA ASN A 533 13.21 9.39 0.85
C ASN A 533 13.71 10.67 0.15
N GLU A 534 12.97 11.79 0.15
CA GLU A 534 13.34 12.94 -0.67
C GLU A 534 14.25 13.99 0.01
N MET A 535 15.29 14.38 -0.76
CA MET A 535 16.21 15.50 -0.52
C MET A 535 15.44 16.84 -0.52
N ASP A 536 16.03 17.87 0.11
CA ASP A 536 15.37 19.13 0.47
C ASP A 536 14.61 19.87 -0.66
N ASP A 537 15.00 19.73 -1.93
CA ASP A 537 14.46 20.52 -3.05
C ASP A 537 13.02 20.15 -3.49
N LYS A 538 12.52 18.95 -3.15
CA LYS A 538 11.15 18.52 -3.49
C LYS A 538 10.22 18.39 -2.29
N ARG A 539 10.75 18.52 -1.06
CA ARG A 539 9.96 18.42 0.19
C ARG A 539 8.77 19.38 0.21
N GLN A 540 8.91 20.57 -0.38
CA GLN A 540 7.82 21.55 -0.49
C GLN A 540 6.63 21.03 -1.30
N ALA A 541 6.87 20.23 -2.35
CA ALA A 541 5.80 19.69 -3.19
C ALA A 541 4.94 18.63 -2.47
N TYR A 542 5.50 17.97 -1.47
CA TYR A 542 4.84 16.92 -0.68
C TYR A 542 4.40 17.40 0.72
N GLU A 543 4.73 18.63 1.12
CA GLU A 543 4.51 19.15 2.48
C GLU A 543 3.03 19.08 2.90
N ASN A 544 2.13 19.36 1.96
CA ASN A 544 0.68 19.40 2.20
C ASN A 544 -0.01 18.03 1.99
N ILE A 545 0.76 16.97 1.68
CA ILE A 545 0.25 15.63 1.42
C ILE A 545 0.35 14.80 2.70
N HIS A 546 -0.79 14.64 3.37
CA HIS A 546 -0.88 13.99 4.70
C HIS A 546 -1.35 12.53 4.62
N ILE A 547 -0.66 11.69 3.83
CA ILE A 547 -1.03 10.27 3.64
C ILE A 547 -0.98 9.48 4.96
N ARG A 548 0.10 9.60 5.74
CA ARG A 548 0.25 8.93 7.06
C ARG A 548 -0.91 9.27 8.01
N ALA A 549 -1.28 10.54 8.11
CA ALA A 549 -2.38 10.97 8.97
C ALA A 549 -3.73 10.41 8.52
N GLN A 550 -3.99 10.34 7.21
CA GLN A 550 -5.21 9.71 6.69
C GLN A 550 -5.21 8.19 6.96
N LEU A 551 -4.08 7.51 6.79
CA LEU A 551 -3.98 6.07 7.09
C LEU A 551 -4.26 5.77 8.57
N ILE A 552 -3.76 6.61 9.47
CA ILE A 552 -4.02 6.49 10.91
C ILE A 552 -5.50 6.75 11.22
N LYS A 553 -6.10 7.80 10.64
CA LYS A 553 -7.54 8.10 10.75
C LYS A 553 -8.41 6.91 10.32
N HIS A 554 -7.99 6.16 9.30
CA HIS A 554 -8.74 5.00 8.79
C HIS A 554 -8.37 3.67 9.45
N ASN A 555 -7.62 3.69 10.57
CA ASN A 555 -7.14 2.50 11.29
C ASN A 555 -6.36 1.54 10.39
N TRP A 556 -5.63 2.06 9.39
CA TRP A 556 -4.87 1.25 8.43
C TRP A 556 -3.91 0.30 9.13
N CYS A 557 -3.21 0.75 10.18
CA CYS A 557 -2.25 -0.08 10.89
C CYS A 557 -2.90 -1.34 11.49
N THR A 558 -4.03 -1.18 12.17
CA THR A 558 -4.82 -2.30 12.68
C THR A 558 -5.30 -3.21 11.56
N ARG A 559 -5.88 -2.65 10.49
CA ARG A 559 -6.42 -3.43 9.37
C ARG A 559 -5.33 -4.22 8.66
N PHE A 560 -4.22 -3.57 8.35
CA PHE A 560 -3.05 -4.18 7.72
C PHE A 560 -2.57 -5.36 8.55
N ASN A 561 -2.34 -5.16 9.85
CA ASN A 561 -1.88 -6.23 10.73
C ASN A 561 -2.87 -7.39 10.80
N LEU A 562 -4.18 -7.12 10.86
CA LEU A 562 -5.20 -8.17 10.92
C LEU A 562 -5.30 -8.99 9.62
N ASN A 563 -5.08 -8.38 8.46
CA ASN A 563 -5.24 -9.03 7.14
C ASN A 563 -3.92 -9.57 6.56
N PHE A 564 -2.78 -8.94 6.86
CA PHE A 564 -1.47 -9.31 6.31
C PHE A 564 -0.86 -10.50 7.05
N VAL A 565 -1.13 -10.66 8.35
CA VAL A 565 -0.74 -11.85 9.12
C VAL A 565 -1.30 -13.14 8.50
N PRO A 566 -2.61 -13.28 8.22
CA PRO A 566 -3.17 -14.42 7.49
C PRO A 566 -2.52 -14.66 6.13
N TYR A 567 -2.18 -13.60 5.41
CA TYR A 567 -1.51 -13.70 4.11
C TYR A 567 -0.11 -14.29 4.23
N LEU A 568 0.72 -13.79 5.16
CA LEU A 568 2.05 -14.33 5.41
C LEU A 568 1.99 -15.79 5.85
N LEU A 569 1.02 -16.16 6.70
CA LEU A 569 0.81 -17.56 7.10
C LEU A 569 0.44 -18.45 5.91
N ARG A 570 -0.38 -17.96 4.98
CA ARG A 570 -0.71 -18.68 3.75
C ARG A 570 0.52 -18.83 2.86
N LEU A 571 1.32 -17.79 2.67
CA LEU A 571 2.57 -17.87 1.89
C LEU A 571 3.55 -18.87 2.50
N LEU A 572 3.74 -18.80 3.82
CA LEU A 572 4.61 -19.73 4.55
C LEU A 572 4.21 -21.20 4.35
N ASN A 573 2.91 -21.47 4.20
CA ASN A 573 2.38 -22.81 3.95
C ASN A 573 2.50 -23.28 2.50
N ILE A 574 2.54 -22.38 1.51
CA ILE A 574 2.63 -22.71 0.08
C ILE A 574 4.10 -22.73 -0.39
N GLU A 575 4.92 -21.88 0.18
CA GLU A 575 6.31 -21.72 -0.21
C GLU A 575 7.12 -23.00 0.03
N THR A 576 8.00 -23.33 -0.92
CA THR A 576 8.90 -24.48 -0.84
C THR A 576 10.34 -24.05 -0.59
N ASP A 577 10.72 -22.83 -0.98
CA ASP A 577 12.06 -22.29 -0.77
C ASP A 577 12.27 -21.82 0.68
N ASN A 578 13.26 -22.41 1.36
CA ASN A 578 13.60 -22.09 2.74
C ASN A 578 14.14 -20.66 2.93
N ASN A 579 14.79 -20.07 1.91
CA ASN A 579 15.25 -18.68 1.95
C ASN A 579 14.07 -17.70 1.92
N ILE A 580 13.05 -18.00 1.11
CA ILE A 580 11.82 -17.20 1.05
C ILE A 580 11.04 -17.37 2.36
N LYS A 581 10.92 -18.60 2.88
CA LYS A 581 10.34 -18.84 4.22
C LYS A 581 11.06 -18.04 5.32
N PHE A 582 12.39 -17.97 5.27
CA PHE A 582 13.16 -17.19 6.24
C PHE A 582 12.79 -15.69 6.19
N ARG A 583 12.71 -15.11 4.99
CA ARG A 583 12.29 -13.69 4.81
C ARG A 583 10.84 -13.47 5.25
N LEU A 584 9.95 -14.40 4.94
CA LEU A 584 8.55 -14.37 5.38
C LEU A 584 8.43 -14.42 6.90
N LEU A 585 9.19 -15.29 7.57
CA LEU A 585 9.24 -15.37 9.03
C LEU A 585 9.85 -14.12 9.67
N PHE A 586 10.87 -13.53 9.05
CA PHE A 586 11.42 -12.27 9.51
C PHE A 586 10.37 -11.15 9.48
N THR A 587 9.65 -11.06 8.36
CA THR A 587 8.55 -10.10 8.17
C THR A 587 7.46 -10.34 9.23
N LEU A 588 7.04 -11.59 9.42
CA LEU A 588 6.03 -11.97 10.40
C LEU A 588 6.47 -11.62 11.82
N SER A 589 7.69 -11.96 12.22
CA SER A 589 8.25 -11.63 13.53
C SER A 589 8.22 -10.12 13.81
N THR A 590 8.55 -9.31 12.80
CA THR A 590 8.52 -7.84 12.92
C THR A 590 7.09 -7.31 13.10
N LEU A 591 6.09 -7.94 12.47
CA LEU A 591 4.67 -7.54 12.63
C LEU A 591 4.11 -7.86 14.02
N LEU A 592 4.52 -9.01 14.59
CA LEU A 592 3.95 -9.48 15.84
C LEU A 592 4.53 -8.78 17.06
N ARG A 593 5.77 -8.30 16.97
CA ARG A 593 6.48 -7.66 18.08
C ARG A 593 5.72 -6.46 18.65
N ASN A 594 5.45 -6.49 19.95
CA ASN A 594 4.74 -5.44 20.72
C ASN A 594 3.34 -5.06 20.20
N TYR A 595 2.69 -5.93 19.41
CA TYR A 595 1.42 -5.63 18.74
C TYR A 595 0.33 -6.69 19.01
N PRO A 596 -0.47 -6.54 20.09
CA PRO A 596 -1.41 -7.58 20.55
C PRO A 596 -2.44 -7.97 19.49
N GLN A 597 -2.94 -7.03 18.67
CA GLN A 597 -3.95 -7.34 17.63
C GLN A 597 -3.38 -8.26 16.52
N ALA A 598 -2.10 -8.10 16.16
CA ALA A 598 -1.45 -8.97 15.17
C ALA A 598 -1.20 -10.36 15.77
N GLN A 599 -0.79 -10.43 17.04
CA GLN A 599 -0.63 -11.69 17.77
C GLN A 599 -1.96 -12.44 17.90
N MET A 600 -3.05 -11.73 18.16
CA MET A 600 -4.40 -12.32 18.19
C MET A 600 -4.77 -12.90 16.82
N SER A 601 -4.63 -12.12 15.73
CA SER A 601 -4.88 -12.63 14.36
C SER A 601 -3.97 -13.81 14.01
N PHE A 602 -2.70 -13.77 14.40
CA PHE A 602 -1.74 -14.87 14.21
C PHE A 602 -2.20 -16.15 14.89
N VAL A 603 -2.66 -16.08 16.14
CA VAL A 603 -3.17 -17.24 16.87
C VAL A 603 -4.50 -17.74 16.25
N GLU A 604 -5.43 -16.84 15.92
CA GLU A 604 -6.72 -17.18 15.32
C GLU A 604 -6.59 -17.91 13.97
N HIS A 605 -5.58 -17.55 13.17
CA HIS A 605 -5.34 -18.11 11.83
C HIS A 605 -4.35 -19.29 11.83
N GLY A 606 -4.17 -19.97 12.96
CA GLY A 606 -3.32 -21.17 13.04
C GLY A 606 -1.83 -20.88 12.87
N GLY A 607 -1.40 -19.68 13.24
CA GLY A 607 0.00 -19.28 13.14
C GLY A 607 0.92 -20.15 13.99
N ILE A 608 0.51 -20.49 15.20
CA ILE A 608 1.27 -21.39 16.08
C ILE A 608 1.47 -22.76 15.41
N GLU A 609 0.41 -23.36 14.87
CA GLU A 609 0.48 -24.63 14.14
C GLU A 609 1.44 -24.54 12.94
N THR A 610 1.35 -23.44 12.17
CA THR A 610 2.21 -23.21 10.99
C THR A 610 3.69 -23.13 11.39
N ILE A 611 4.02 -22.40 12.45
CA ILE A 611 5.41 -22.28 12.92
C ILE A 611 5.95 -23.59 13.47
N VAL A 612 5.15 -24.33 14.25
CA VAL A 612 5.54 -25.66 14.77
C VAL A 612 5.81 -26.62 13.61
N LYS A 613 4.92 -26.63 12.61
CA LYS A 613 5.10 -27.44 11.39
C LYS A 613 6.41 -27.08 10.67
N ILE A 614 6.68 -25.78 10.46
CA ILE A 614 7.93 -25.34 9.83
C ILE A 614 9.14 -25.78 10.66
N PHE A 615 9.09 -25.64 11.98
CA PHE A 615 10.18 -26.08 12.86
C PHE A 615 10.46 -27.59 12.74
N ASP A 616 9.41 -28.41 12.70
CA ASP A 616 9.53 -29.87 12.58
C ASP A 616 9.99 -30.32 11.18
N GLU A 617 9.57 -29.64 10.12
CA GLU A 617 9.94 -29.93 8.73
C GLU A 617 11.38 -29.48 8.39
N THR A 618 11.91 -28.48 9.08
CA THR A 618 13.15 -27.79 8.69
C THR A 618 14.37 -28.19 9.53
N LYS A 619 14.38 -29.43 10.03
CA LYS A 619 15.48 -30.00 10.85
C LYS A 619 16.88 -29.88 10.26
N SER A 620 17.00 -29.74 8.94
CA SER A 620 18.28 -29.56 8.24
C SER A 620 18.68 -28.09 8.01
N HIS A 621 17.81 -27.11 8.29
CA HIS A 621 18.03 -25.70 7.95
C HIS A 621 18.10 -24.81 9.21
N TYR A 622 19.28 -24.77 9.83
CA TYR A 622 19.51 -24.15 11.14
C TYR A 622 18.98 -22.72 11.27
N LYS A 623 19.19 -21.85 10.27
CA LYS A 623 18.73 -20.44 10.31
C LYS A 623 17.22 -20.32 10.46
N LEU A 624 16.50 -21.24 9.83
CA LEU A 624 15.04 -21.21 9.79
C LEU A 624 14.47 -21.71 11.12
N GLN A 625 15.05 -22.77 11.68
CA GLN A 625 14.72 -23.26 13.02
C GLN A 625 15.05 -22.25 14.11
N MET A 626 16.20 -21.57 14.03
CA MET A 626 16.55 -20.49 14.94
C MET A 626 15.50 -19.40 14.92
N ARG A 627 15.07 -19.00 13.72
CA ARG A 627 14.07 -17.94 13.59
C ARG A 627 12.70 -18.33 14.15
N THR A 628 12.29 -19.60 14.02
CA THR A 628 11.03 -20.06 14.64
C THR A 628 11.12 -20.12 16.16
N ILE A 629 12.27 -20.52 16.72
CA ILE A 629 12.52 -20.52 18.17
C ILE A 629 12.50 -19.09 18.72
N GLU A 630 13.24 -18.18 18.10
CA GLU A 630 13.28 -16.76 18.48
C GLU A 630 11.88 -16.14 18.47
N LEU A 631 11.13 -16.34 17.39
CA LEU A 631 9.77 -15.82 17.26
C LEU A 631 8.87 -16.32 18.40
N MET A 632 8.92 -17.61 18.71
CA MET A 632 8.11 -18.17 19.80
C MET A 632 8.55 -17.66 21.17
N GLY A 633 9.86 -17.56 21.42
CA GLY A 633 10.42 -17.01 22.66
C GLY A 633 10.00 -15.55 22.87
N ASP A 634 10.20 -14.69 21.87
CA ASP A 634 9.83 -13.27 21.89
C ASP A 634 8.34 -13.10 22.23
N LEU A 635 7.45 -13.86 21.57
CA LEU A 635 6.00 -13.78 21.77
C LEU A 635 5.56 -14.13 23.20
N ILE A 636 6.22 -15.11 23.83
CA ILE A 636 5.88 -15.51 25.20
C ILE A 636 6.45 -14.53 26.21
N ALA A 637 7.72 -14.12 26.02
CA ALA A 637 8.38 -13.16 26.89
C ALA A 637 7.67 -11.80 26.91
N GLU A 638 7.16 -11.33 25.77
CA GLU A 638 6.37 -10.09 25.69
C GLU A 638 5.09 -10.13 26.56
N LYS A 639 4.45 -11.30 26.65
CA LYS A 639 3.22 -11.48 27.44
C LYS A 639 3.51 -11.51 28.94
N ASP A 640 4.61 -12.15 29.33
CA ASP A 640 4.97 -12.33 30.75
C ASP A 640 5.58 -11.07 31.37
N ASN A 641 5.89 -10.06 30.54
CA ASN A 641 6.47 -8.82 31.01
C ASN A 641 5.43 -7.96 31.75
N GLU A 642 5.52 -7.97 33.08
CA GLU A 642 4.55 -7.40 34.00
C GLU A 642 4.37 -5.87 33.87
N MET A 643 5.31 -5.12 33.29
CA MET A 643 5.25 -3.65 33.18
C MET A 643 4.41 -3.12 31.99
N ASN A 644 3.74 -3.97 31.22
CA ASN A 644 3.00 -3.53 30.05
C ASN A 644 1.67 -2.86 30.43
N ASP A 645 1.52 -1.55 30.18
CA ASP A 645 0.24 -0.80 30.25
C ASP A 645 -0.87 -1.41 29.36
N LYS A 646 -0.51 -2.42 28.55
CA LYS A 646 -1.35 -3.18 27.62
C LYS A 646 -1.82 -4.53 28.17
N ARG A 647 -1.67 -4.86 29.47
CA ARG A 647 -2.08 -6.17 30.05
C ARG A 647 -3.48 -6.63 29.58
N GLN A 648 -4.48 -5.74 29.59
CA GLN A 648 -5.83 -6.03 29.10
C GLN A 648 -5.88 -6.45 27.62
N ALA A 649 -5.01 -5.91 26.77
CA ALA A 649 -4.95 -6.25 25.34
C ALA A 649 -4.37 -7.65 25.06
N TYR A 650 -3.63 -8.22 26.02
CA TYR A 650 -3.01 -9.55 25.91
C TYR A 650 -3.77 -10.66 26.66
N GLU A 651 -4.75 -10.31 27.50
CA GLU A 651 -5.53 -11.26 28.33
C GLU A 651 -6.16 -12.38 27.48
N ASN A 652 -6.69 -12.04 26.31
CA ASN A 652 -7.42 -12.96 25.43
C ASN A 652 -6.52 -13.78 24.48
N ILE A 653 -5.19 -13.62 24.53
CA ILE A 653 -4.27 -14.28 23.60
C ILE A 653 -3.64 -15.51 24.28
N HIS A 654 -4.08 -16.71 23.91
CA HIS A 654 -3.70 -17.98 24.56
C HIS A 654 -2.51 -18.71 23.90
N ILE A 655 -1.36 -18.03 23.72
CA ILE A 655 -0.15 -18.60 23.08
C ILE A 655 0.33 -19.88 23.78
N ARG A 656 0.50 -19.84 25.11
CA ARG A 656 1.01 -21.00 25.90
C ARG A 656 0.15 -22.26 25.70
N ALA A 657 -1.17 -22.13 25.77
CA ALA A 657 -2.08 -23.26 25.61
C ALA A 657 -2.01 -23.88 24.19
N GLN A 658 -1.87 -23.05 23.16
CA GLN A 658 -1.71 -23.51 21.78
C GLN A 658 -0.38 -24.21 21.56
N LEU A 659 0.72 -23.73 22.13
CA LEU A 659 2.03 -24.38 22.02
C LEU A 659 2.01 -25.79 22.61
N ILE A 660 1.38 -25.97 23.77
CA ILE A 660 1.20 -27.28 24.40
C ILE A 660 0.34 -28.19 23.51
N LYS A 661 -0.80 -27.67 23.02
CA LYS A 661 -1.71 -28.40 22.13
C LYS A 661 -1.01 -28.91 20.87
N HIS A 662 -0.07 -28.14 20.32
CA HIS A 662 0.68 -28.48 19.11
C HIS A 662 2.02 -29.16 19.41
N ASN A 663 2.22 -29.75 20.60
CA ASN A 663 3.41 -30.53 20.99
C ASN A 663 4.76 -29.77 20.96
N TRP A 664 4.75 -28.44 21.03
CA TRP A 664 5.97 -27.63 21.01
C TRP A 664 6.96 -28.03 22.11
N CYS A 665 6.47 -28.31 23.33
CA CYS A 665 7.30 -28.71 24.47
C CYS A 665 8.17 -29.96 24.15
N ALA A 666 7.61 -30.93 23.42
CA ALA A 666 8.33 -32.13 23.02
C ALA A 666 9.32 -31.85 21.88
N SER A 667 8.89 -31.10 20.85
CA SER A 667 9.73 -30.74 19.72
C SER A 667 10.97 -29.94 20.13
N ILE A 668 10.82 -28.91 20.99
CA ILE A 668 11.95 -28.10 21.47
C ILE A 668 12.89 -28.91 22.38
N SER A 669 12.36 -29.84 23.19
CA SER A 669 13.16 -30.71 24.06
C SER A 669 14.02 -31.70 23.26
N HIS A 670 13.43 -32.30 22.21
CA HIS A 670 14.15 -33.17 21.30
C HIS A 670 15.25 -32.39 20.57
N HIS A 671 14.93 -31.19 20.07
CA HIS A 671 15.88 -30.32 19.38
C HIS A 671 17.05 -29.92 20.27
N PHE A 672 16.78 -29.49 21.51
CA PHE A 672 17.81 -29.18 22.50
C PHE A 672 18.74 -30.38 22.76
N SER A 673 18.17 -31.58 22.88
CA SER A 673 18.95 -32.81 23.12
C SER A 673 19.83 -33.22 21.93
N SER A 674 19.44 -32.85 20.71
CA SER A 674 20.21 -33.11 19.48
C SER A 674 21.16 -31.98 19.07
N THR A 675 21.13 -30.85 19.79
CA THR A 675 21.93 -29.66 19.46
C THR A 675 23.39 -29.85 19.88
N ASP A 676 24.32 -29.43 19.03
CA ASP A 676 25.76 -29.44 19.35
C ASP A 676 26.10 -28.35 20.39
N PHE A 677 26.83 -28.73 21.43
CA PHE A 677 27.26 -27.85 22.53
C PHE A 677 28.27 -26.78 22.11
N GLU A 678 28.76 -26.79 20.88
CA GLU A 678 29.66 -25.76 20.36
C GLU A 678 28.94 -24.47 19.92
N ASN A 679 27.66 -24.52 19.55
CA ASN A 679 26.94 -23.35 19.04
C ASN A 679 26.19 -22.59 20.15
N PHE A 680 26.92 -21.70 20.84
CA PHE A 680 26.42 -21.00 22.02
C PHE A 680 25.19 -20.12 21.75
N ASP A 681 25.16 -19.37 20.65
CA ASP A 681 24.04 -18.49 20.30
C ASP A 681 22.76 -19.31 20.09
N HIS A 682 22.88 -20.45 19.40
CA HIS A 682 21.76 -21.36 19.18
C HIS A 682 21.20 -21.94 20.49
N ILE A 683 22.09 -22.33 21.40
CA ILE A 683 21.72 -22.85 22.72
C ILE A 683 21.07 -21.76 23.57
N GLU A 684 21.60 -20.55 23.54
CA GLU A 684 21.06 -19.42 24.27
C GLU A 684 19.63 -19.11 23.82
N LYS A 685 19.37 -19.03 22.52
CA LYS A 685 18.01 -18.79 22.00
C LYS A 685 17.03 -19.90 22.40
N ILE A 686 17.46 -21.16 22.39
CA ILE A 686 16.61 -22.27 22.87
C ILE A 686 16.26 -22.09 24.35
N ILE A 687 17.26 -21.82 25.19
CA ILE A 687 17.06 -21.67 26.64
C ILE A 687 16.15 -20.48 26.94
N LEU A 688 16.37 -19.34 26.28
CA LEU A 688 15.51 -18.17 26.40
C LEU A 688 14.07 -18.45 25.98
N ALA A 689 13.85 -19.27 24.95
CA ALA A 689 12.50 -19.70 24.56
C ALA A 689 11.88 -20.72 25.53
N MET A 690 12.69 -21.49 26.26
CA MET A 690 12.23 -22.49 27.23
C MET A 690 11.87 -21.89 28.60
N ILE A 691 12.61 -20.88 29.07
CA ILE A 691 12.40 -20.27 30.41
C ILE A 691 10.93 -19.86 30.66
N PRO A 692 10.26 -19.12 29.76
CA PRO A 692 8.87 -18.70 29.97
C PRO A 692 7.85 -19.85 29.97
N LEU A 693 8.25 -21.03 29.47
CA LEU A 693 7.41 -22.23 29.37
C LEU A 693 7.64 -23.23 30.51
N THR A 694 8.51 -22.92 31.46
CA THR A 694 8.98 -23.89 32.48
C THR A 694 7.82 -24.54 33.25
N ASP A 695 6.82 -23.77 33.68
CA ASP A 695 5.68 -24.31 34.43
C ASP A 695 4.77 -25.17 33.56
N ALA A 696 4.56 -24.75 32.31
CA ALA A 696 3.61 -25.38 31.40
C ALA A 696 4.16 -26.64 30.71
N CYS A 697 5.47 -26.67 30.45
CA CYS A 697 6.19 -27.76 29.78
C CYS A 697 7.02 -28.61 30.75
N ARG A 698 6.78 -28.52 32.07
CA ARG A 698 7.59 -29.16 33.13
C ARG A 698 7.80 -30.66 32.88
N THR A 699 6.77 -31.38 32.47
CA THR A 699 6.82 -32.83 32.21
C THR A 699 7.84 -33.20 31.13
N ASN A 700 8.04 -32.34 30.12
CA ASN A 700 9.06 -32.53 29.09
C ASN A 700 10.43 -32.05 29.57
N PHE A 701 10.50 -30.86 30.17
CA PHE A 701 11.77 -30.18 30.46
C PHE A 701 12.56 -30.79 31.62
N VAL A 702 11.90 -31.42 32.60
CA VAL A 702 12.59 -32.09 33.72
C VAL A 702 13.55 -33.18 33.23
N SER A 703 13.22 -33.86 32.13
CA SER A 703 14.08 -34.88 31.52
C SER A 703 15.42 -34.32 30.99
N LEU A 704 15.52 -33.00 30.79
CA LEU A 704 16.69 -32.31 30.26
C LEU A 704 17.67 -31.85 31.34
N LEU A 705 17.33 -31.98 32.63
CA LEU A 705 18.20 -31.58 33.74
C LEU A 705 19.63 -32.16 33.64
N PRO A 706 19.85 -33.45 33.31
CA PRO A 706 21.20 -33.98 33.15
C PRO A 706 21.98 -33.36 31.99
N THR A 707 21.28 -32.96 30.93
CA THR A 707 21.87 -32.28 29.77
C THR A 707 22.24 -30.84 30.12
N LEU A 708 21.37 -30.13 30.84
CA LEU A 708 21.62 -28.77 31.34
C LEU A 708 22.79 -28.73 32.35
N ASP A 709 22.91 -29.73 33.23
CA ASP A 709 24.02 -29.84 34.17
C ASP A 709 25.36 -29.97 33.42
N LYS A 710 25.43 -30.85 32.41
CA LYS A 710 26.62 -31.00 31.54
C LYS A 710 26.95 -29.71 30.79
N LEU A 711 25.93 -29.03 30.27
CA LEU A 711 26.07 -27.80 29.51
C LEU A 711 26.63 -26.67 30.38
N ASN A 712 26.08 -26.49 31.59
CA ASN A 712 26.57 -25.52 32.57
C ASN A 712 28.05 -25.78 32.89
N ASP A 713 28.45 -27.03 33.13
CA ASP A 713 29.85 -27.38 33.40
C ASP A 713 30.80 -27.03 32.24
N VAL A 714 30.36 -27.25 31.00
CA VAL A 714 31.14 -26.92 29.79
C VAL A 714 31.34 -25.41 29.66
N TYR A 715 30.26 -24.63 29.77
CA TYR A 715 30.35 -23.18 29.59
C TYR A 715 31.00 -22.46 30.77
N GLN A 716 30.84 -22.96 32.00
CA GLN A 716 31.60 -22.48 33.16
C GLN A 716 33.12 -22.62 32.94
N LYS A 717 33.56 -23.76 32.40
CA LYS A 717 34.99 -23.98 32.06
C LYS A 717 35.46 -23.07 30.93
N LYS A 718 34.63 -22.82 29.91
CA LYS A 718 34.97 -21.89 28.82
C LYS A 718 35.05 -20.44 29.29
N ASN A 719 34.13 -20.00 30.16
CA ASN A 719 34.08 -18.64 30.70
C ASN A 719 35.27 -18.30 31.62
N LEU A 720 35.91 -19.32 32.22
CA LEU A 720 37.18 -19.14 32.95
C LEU A 720 38.37 -18.84 32.03
N ASN A 721 38.27 -19.14 30.72
CA ASN A 721 39.34 -19.01 29.74
C ASN A 721 39.12 -17.84 28.75
N GLU A 722 37.88 -17.40 28.54
CA GLU A 722 37.50 -16.33 27.59
C GLU A 722 36.76 -15.22 28.35
N ASP A 723 37.25 -13.97 28.29
CA ASP A 723 36.82 -12.80 29.06
C ASP A 723 35.28 -12.59 29.14
N SER A 724 34.63 -13.23 30.12
CA SER A 724 33.23 -13.03 30.52
C SER A 724 32.15 -13.22 29.44
N THR A 725 32.49 -13.77 28.27
CA THR A 725 31.63 -13.88 27.08
C THR A 725 30.38 -14.73 27.29
N PHE A 726 30.41 -15.71 28.19
CA PHE A 726 29.31 -16.67 28.38
C PHE A 726 28.49 -16.44 29.65
N THR A 727 28.68 -15.30 30.31
CA THR A 727 28.06 -15.02 31.62
C THR A 727 26.53 -15.02 31.56
N ASP A 728 25.95 -14.43 30.51
CA ASP A 728 24.49 -14.37 30.33
C ASP A 728 23.90 -15.76 30.05
N LEU A 729 24.53 -16.53 29.15
CA LEU A 729 24.13 -17.91 28.84
C LEU A 729 24.16 -18.79 30.10
N ILE A 730 25.23 -18.72 30.89
CA ILE A 730 25.36 -19.46 32.15
C ILE A 730 24.23 -19.08 33.11
N THR A 731 23.95 -17.79 33.24
CA THR A 731 22.88 -17.29 34.09
C THR A 731 21.52 -17.82 33.65
N ASN A 732 21.26 -17.83 32.33
CA ASN A 732 20.04 -18.38 31.75
C ASN A 732 19.90 -19.89 31.96
N ILE A 733 20.99 -20.68 31.82
CA ILE A 733 21.01 -22.12 32.12
C ILE A 733 20.63 -22.35 33.59
N GLN A 734 21.27 -21.63 34.51
CA GLN A 734 21.04 -21.77 35.95
C GLN A 734 19.63 -21.35 36.35
N HIS A 735 19.10 -20.32 35.71
CA HIS A 735 17.73 -19.88 35.92
C HIS A 735 16.72 -20.98 35.52
N LEU A 736 16.87 -21.57 34.33
CA LEU A 736 16.03 -22.67 33.88
C LEU A 736 16.14 -23.90 34.81
N GLN A 737 17.36 -24.27 35.22
CA GLN A 737 17.58 -25.37 36.17
C GLN A 737 16.88 -25.11 37.51
N THR A 738 16.96 -23.88 38.02
CA THR A 738 16.35 -23.50 39.30
C THR A 738 14.83 -23.62 39.22
N ASN A 739 14.22 -23.08 38.16
CA ASN A 739 12.76 -23.13 37.96
C ASN A 739 12.25 -24.58 37.81
N LEU A 740 13.02 -25.45 37.16
CA LEU A 740 12.68 -26.88 37.03
C LEU A 740 12.83 -27.67 38.34
N LYS A 741 13.79 -27.28 39.20
CA LYS A 741 14.04 -27.92 40.51
C LYS A 741 13.08 -27.44 41.60
N GLN A 742 12.49 -26.25 41.47
CA GLN A 742 11.47 -25.77 42.39
C GLN A 742 10.19 -26.61 42.25
N ILE A 743 9.77 -27.28 43.32
CA ILE A 743 8.50 -28.00 43.41
C ILE A 743 7.40 -26.95 43.64
N THR A 744 6.55 -26.73 42.64
CA THR A 744 5.32 -25.95 42.85
C THR A 744 4.30 -26.81 43.58
N SER A 745 3.63 -26.26 44.59
CA SER A 745 2.64 -26.93 45.46
C SER A 745 1.40 -27.51 44.76
N ASN A 746 1.33 -27.44 43.43
CA ASN A 746 0.27 -28.04 42.61
C ASN A 746 0.63 -29.44 42.07
N ASP A 747 1.84 -29.95 42.35
CA ASP A 747 2.29 -31.30 41.97
C ASP A 747 2.19 -32.32 43.13
N LEU A 748 1.40 -32.03 44.18
CA LEU A 748 1.10 -32.95 45.30
C LEU A 748 -0.37 -33.37 45.32
#